data_AF-A0A3E0NC49-F1
#
_entry.id   AF-A0A3E0NC49-F1
#
_cell.length_a   1.000
_cell.length_b   1.000
_cell.length_c   1.000
_cell.angle_alpha   90.00
_cell.angle_beta   90.00
_cell.angle_gamma   90.00
#
_symmetry.space_group_name_H-M   'P 1'
#
loop_
_entity.id
_entity.type
_entity.pdbx_description
1 polymer ?
#
loop_
_entity_poly.entity_id
_entity_poly.type
_entity_poly.pdbx_seq_one_letter_code
_entity_poly.pdbx_strand_id
1 'polypeptide(L)'
;MKLHRPSRLCVAVLFCAVVLPALPAAANETLAQLEARVPTEPLDFTAAATAQVATLAEQVEAIEYQNSLYPVDATAEQILEVVENLVDAKARVDRLLRRTVEVRGRFVEEQDEEVRRTAAREFLVTTAILTELSGRIRYISFDALHEAAYDIRENSESRARMLEILTEYRSSIGAAVMAQGMLRPPVPGPRGPGVAATATEQAAALKLIRATRQHDMIDVVANFARSTSNPQLLISAAVTIRRIGLPQPPRPGSDPTLPRPAITAAELHALLSRIDASSLDESWNERRADLLAWLDVRRREGEPDATYRLGNLDVREGDWLLMRNPSPYNLFTDLSPGLFTHVGVVTTERGSDGIRRFVVVDLPERGNAIPAVPVDTFVRRTLDYVFLRHVDDEAGETMSDVARSIIGNESHFDLNFRTAGIERLKGQDLAGKKIEGYCAGLLLLCAQATERPRSDFFPVAEHPAGGNTLANLEKLGISMGHDFLSPTGALFSDKLQLVGRRETMYDPRRQIEQAVYDHFAAGLREGELTPSPDWFQSLRERLAKASKNNPLLARALADAAGVNRNMDLVAAAKLGAVIETLDEIAYGASGEYRLAMTAMRSEPARGRLRRAQNERTRQLQKYQQRHADLYQAFGRGEISPRQLRIALVGYYVAKGKRQLNERFFREPEKQGEPEKQRE
;
A
#
# COMPACT_ATOMS: atom_id res chain seq x y z
N MET A 1 10.79 -63.76 27.44
CA MET A 1 11.52 -62.48 27.65
C MET A 1 11.56 -61.69 26.35
N LYS A 2 10.60 -60.79 26.15
CA LYS A 2 10.63 -59.69 25.17
C LYS A 2 9.94 -58.51 25.84
N LEU A 3 10.69 -57.44 26.05
CA LEU A 3 10.29 -56.24 26.78
C LEU A 3 9.50 -55.27 25.88
N HIS A 4 8.55 -54.60 26.52
CA HIS A 4 7.60 -53.62 26.01
C HIS A 4 8.24 -52.40 25.34
N ARG A 5 7.54 -51.87 24.33
CA ARG A 5 7.51 -50.44 24.01
C ARG A 5 6.09 -49.92 24.28
N PRO A 6 5.89 -48.84 25.06
CA PRO A 6 4.57 -48.25 25.24
C PRO A 6 4.21 -47.35 24.06
N SER A 7 2.98 -47.54 23.60
CA SER A 7 2.20 -46.66 22.74
C SER A 7 2.03 -45.28 23.40
N ARG A 8 2.39 -44.20 22.69
CA ARG A 8 1.97 -42.85 23.05
C ARG A 8 0.53 -42.64 22.59
N LEU A 9 -0.35 -42.62 23.59
CA LEU A 9 -1.78 -42.39 23.50
C LEU A 9 -2.06 -40.95 23.04
N CYS A 10 -3.07 -40.83 22.19
CA CYS A 10 -3.69 -39.60 21.73
C CYS A 10 -4.03 -38.65 22.89
N VAL A 11 -3.51 -37.43 22.85
CA VAL A 11 -4.19 -36.29 23.49
C VAL A 11 -5.18 -35.79 22.45
N ALA A 12 -6.44 -36.14 22.68
CA ALA A 12 -7.57 -35.72 21.86
C ALA A 12 -7.72 -34.19 21.91
N VAL A 13 -7.63 -33.57 20.75
CA VAL A 13 -8.21 -32.26 20.48
C VAL A 13 -9.72 -32.45 20.51
N LEU A 14 -10.33 -32.18 21.65
CA LEU A 14 -11.78 -32.15 21.82
C LEU A 14 -12.16 -30.71 22.20
N PHE A 15 -12.25 -29.85 21.18
CA PHE A 15 -12.73 -28.47 21.31
C PHE A 15 -13.46 -28.06 20.02
N CYS A 16 -14.51 -28.81 19.66
CA CYS A 16 -15.42 -28.44 18.58
C CYS A 16 -16.80 -29.06 18.84
N ALA A 17 -17.53 -28.48 19.78
CA ALA A 17 -19.00 -28.39 19.79
C ALA A 17 -19.45 -27.75 21.10
N VAL A 18 -20.25 -26.69 21.01
CA VAL A 18 -20.95 -26.00 22.12
C VAL A 18 -20.10 -24.99 22.93
N VAL A 19 -19.60 -23.93 22.28
CA VAL A 19 -19.31 -22.64 22.92
C VAL A 19 -19.65 -21.51 21.94
N LEU A 20 -20.93 -21.28 21.65
CA LEU A 20 -21.36 -20.21 20.73
C LEU A 20 -21.68 -18.85 21.40
N PRO A 21 -22.19 -18.75 22.64
CA PRO A 21 -22.47 -17.42 23.21
C PRO A 21 -21.26 -16.71 23.87
N ALA A 22 -20.12 -17.38 24.09
CA ALA A 22 -18.98 -16.78 24.80
C ALA A 22 -17.96 -16.06 23.91
N LEU A 23 -18.04 -16.23 22.59
CA LEU A 23 -17.06 -15.68 21.65
C LEU A 23 -17.15 -14.15 21.45
N PRO A 24 -18.36 -13.53 21.33
CA PRO A 24 -18.47 -12.08 21.16
C PRO A 24 -17.97 -11.29 22.39
N ALA A 25 -18.19 -11.83 23.59
CA ALA A 25 -17.72 -11.23 24.83
C ALA A 25 -16.18 -11.24 24.92
N ALA A 26 -15.55 -12.37 24.59
CA ALA A 26 -14.09 -12.51 24.58
C ALA A 26 -13.40 -11.60 23.54
N ALA A 27 -14.03 -11.40 22.38
CA ALA A 27 -13.55 -10.49 21.35
C ALA A 27 -13.53 -9.03 21.82
N ASN A 28 -14.65 -8.59 22.37
CA ASN A 28 -14.80 -7.25 22.91
C ASN A 28 -13.82 -6.97 24.06
N GLU A 29 -13.59 -7.97 24.93
CA GLU A 29 -12.62 -7.88 26.00
C GLU A 29 -11.19 -7.76 25.48
N THR A 30 -10.77 -8.63 24.56
CA THR A 30 -9.42 -8.62 23.99
C THR A 30 -9.12 -7.32 23.25
N LEU A 31 -10.10 -6.82 22.49
CA LEU A 31 -9.98 -5.54 21.80
C LEU A 31 -9.91 -4.36 22.78
N ALA A 32 -10.68 -4.40 23.87
CA ALA A 32 -10.57 -3.39 24.94
C ALA A 32 -9.21 -3.45 25.66
N GLN A 33 -8.65 -4.64 25.86
CA GLN A 33 -7.29 -4.80 26.40
C GLN A 33 -6.25 -4.21 25.45
N LEU A 34 -6.37 -4.45 24.13
CA LEU A 34 -5.51 -3.82 23.12
C LEU A 34 -5.60 -2.29 23.19
N GLU A 35 -6.83 -1.74 23.20
CA GLU A 35 -7.07 -0.29 23.31
C GLU A 35 -6.43 0.33 24.56
N ALA A 36 -6.44 -0.39 25.70
CA ALA A 36 -5.84 0.06 26.95
C ALA A 36 -4.32 -0.05 27.00
N ARG A 37 -3.71 -0.88 26.14
CA ARG A 37 -2.26 -1.17 26.15
C ARG A 37 -1.46 -0.40 25.11
N VAL A 38 -2.12 0.15 24.10
CA VAL A 38 -1.45 1.02 23.13
C VAL A 38 -1.03 2.32 23.83
N PRO A 39 0.27 2.68 23.80
CA PRO A 39 0.74 3.93 24.39
C PRO A 39 0.08 5.17 23.80
N THR A 40 -0.17 6.17 24.64
CA THR A 40 -0.74 7.47 24.23
C THR A 40 0.24 8.63 24.39
N GLU A 41 1.38 8.40 25.03
CA GLU A 41 2.44 9.37 25.28
C GLU A 41 3.73 8.91 24.59
N PRO A 42 4.58 9.84 24.08
CA PRO A 42 5.81 9.48 23.35
C PRO A 42 6.72 8.52 24.12
N LEU A 43 6.95 8.76 25.41
CA LEU A 43 7.91 7.99 26.21
C LEU A 43 7.38 6.62 26.67
N ASP A 44 6.08 6.38 26.54
CA ASP A 44 5.48 5.08 26.87
C ASP A 44 5.68 4.04 25.74
N PHE A 45 6.13 4.49 24.55
CA PHE A 45 6.55 3.60 23.46
C PHE A 45 7.88 2.93 23.81
N THR A 46 7.77 1.78 24.47
CA THR A 46 8.90 0.94 24.89
C THR A 46 8.80 -0.43 24.23
N ALA A 47 9.93 -1.14 24.09
CA ALA A 47 9.96 -2.50 23.54
C ALA A 47 9.00 -3.46 24.27
N ALA A 48 8.83 -3.30 25.59
CA ALA A 48 7.89 -4.09 26.39
C ALA A 48 6.43 -3.79 26.03
N ALA A 49 6.06 -2.52 25.88
CA ALA A 49 4.72 -2.12 25.46
C ALA A 49 4.43 -2.60 24.03
N THR A 50 5.37 -2.40 23.11
CA THR A 50 5.29 -2.88 21.72
C THR A 50 5.04 -4.39 21.64
N ALA A 51 5.77 -5.20 22.43
CA ALA A 51 5.60 -6.65 22.46
C ALA A 51 4.22 -7.08 22.99
N GLN A 52 3.67 -6.37 23.97
CA GLN A 52 2.29 -6.60 24.46
C GLN A 52 1.27 -6.27 23.38
N VAL A 53 1.43 -5.13 22.69
CA VAL A 53 0.56 -4.72 21.58
C VAL A 53 0.61 -5.75 20.45
N ALA A 54 1.79 -6.27 20.09
CA ALA A 54 1.95 -7.32 19.09
C ALA A 54 1.16 -8.59 19.45
N THR A 55 1.29 -9.05 20.70
CA THR A 55 0.60 -10.24 21.20
C THR A 55 -0.92 -10.07 21.16
N LEU A 56 -1.43 -8.93 21.64
CA LEU A 56 -2.86 -8.64 21.66
C LEU A 56 -3.41 -8.46 20.24
N ALA A 57 -2.67 -7.84 19.33
CA ALA A 57 -3.08 -7.69 17.94
C ALA A 57 -3.26 -9.06 17.24
N GLU A 58 -2.37 -10.02 17.48
CA GLU A 58 -2.53 -11.39 16.96
C GLU A 58 -3.77 -12.09 17.52
N GLN A 59 -4.05 -11.90 18.81
CA GLN A 59 -5.23 -12.46 19.47
C GLN A 59 -6.53 -11.85 18.89
N VAL A 60 -6.59 -10.52 18.74
CA VAL A 60 -7.72 -9.83 18.10
C VAL A 60 -7.94 -10.39 16.69
N GLU A 61 -6.91 -10.47 15.85
CA GLU A 61 -7.05 -11.02 14.49
C GLU A 61 -7.61 -12.46 14.51
N ALA A 62 -7.11 -13.30 15.43
CA ALA A 62 -7.55 -14.69 15.53
C ALA A 62 -9.01 -14.80 15.97
N ILE A 63 -9.44 -14.00 16.93
CA ILE A 63 -10.82 -13.99 17.43
C ILE A 63 -11.78 -13.42 16.37
N GLU A 64 -11.43 -12.30 15.73
CA GLU A 64 -12.27 -11.71 14.68
C GLU A 64 -12.44 -12.64 13.48
N TYR A 65 -11.42 -13.43 13.16
CA TYR A 65 -11.58 -14.48 12.15
C TYR A 65 -12.57 -15.57 12.55
N GLN A 66 -12.63 -15.96 13.83
CA GLN A 66 -13.62 -16.93 14.28
C GLN A 66 -15.02 -16.32 14.30
N ASN A 67 -15.13 -15.08 14.76
CA ASN A 67 -16.40 -14.33 14.79
C ASN A 67 -16.96 -14.07 13.38
N SER A 68 -16.09 -14.02 12.36
CA SER A 68 -16.54 -13.85 10.97
C SER A 68 -17.18 -15.10 10.37
N LEU A 69 -17.16 -16.23 11.08
CA LEU A 69 -17.76 -17.49 10.64
C LEU A 69 -19.15 -17.64 11.27
N TYR A 70 -20.10 -18.13 10.49
CA TYR A 70 -21.44 -18.50 10.95
C TYR A 70 -21.83 -19.89 10.43
N PRO A 71 -22.75 -20.61 11.11
CA PRO A 71 -23.23 -21.93 10.66
C PRO A 71 -23.86 -21.89 9.27
N VAL A 72 -23.84 -23.02 8.55
CA VAL A 72 -24.43 -23.15 7.21
C VAL A 72 -25.95 -22.87 7.20
N ASP A 73 -26.60 -23.10 8.34
CA ASP A 73 -28.02 -22.89 8.59
C ASP A 73 -28.32 -21.59 9.37
N ALA A 74 -27.37 -20.65 9.41
CA ALA A 74 -27.56 -19.37 10.07
C ALA A 74 -28.75 -18.59 9.49
N THR A 75 -29.55 -17.96 10.37
CA THR A 75 -30.62 -17.05 9.95
C THR A 75 -30.04 -15.74 9.42
N ALA A 76 -30.85 -14.98 8.68
CA ALA A 76 -30.42 -13.68 8.18
C ALA A 76 -30.03 -12.71 9.32
N GLU A 77 -30.73 -12.76 10.46
CA GLU A 77 -30.42 -11.97 11.65
C GLU A 77 -29.05 -12.34 12.23
N GLN A 78 -28.73 -13.63 12.32
CA GLN A 78 -27.42 -14.10 12.79
C GLN A 78 -26.29 -13.66 11.86
N ILE A 79 -26.52 -13.72 10.54
CA ILE A 79 -25.55 -13.25 9.54
C ILE A 79 -25.33 -11.73 9.71
N LEU A 80 -26.41 -10.95 9.88
CA LEU A 80 -26.32 -9.50 10.06
C LEU A 80 -25.62 -9.11 11.38
N GLU A 81 -25.83 -9.87 12.46
CA GLU A 81 -25.12 -9.68 13.73
C GLU A 81 -23.61 -9.90 13.58
N VAL A 82 -23.18 -10.94 12.84
CA VAL A 82 -21.77 -11.16 12.50
C VAL A 82 -21.20 -9.99 11.70
N VAL A 83 -21.95 -9.50 10.72
CA VAL A 83 -21.55 -8.35 9.90
C VAL A 83 -21.36 -7.11 10.77
N GLU A 84 -22.30 -6.81 11.66
CA GLU A 84 -22.25 -5.65 12.57
C GLU A 84 -21.05 -5.71 13.51
N ASN A 85 -20.85 -6.84 14.19
CA ASN A 85 -19.72 -7.03 15.11
C ASN A 85 -18.37 -6.84 14.41
N LEU A 86 -18.23 -7.37 13.19
CA LEU A 86 -16.98 -7.29 12.44
C LEU A 86 -16.67 -5.88 11.95
N VAL A 87 -17.67 -5.10 11.53
CA VAL A 87 -17.45 -3.69 11.15
C VAL A 87 -17.20 -2.78 12.35
N ASP A 88 -17.77 -3.08 13.52
CA ASP A 88 -17.44 -2.37 14.76
C ASP A 88 -15.98 -2.63 15.19
N ALA A 89 -15.56 -3.91 15.23
CA ALA A 89 -14.19 -4.27 15.56
C ALA A 89 -13.18 -3.56 14.65
N LYS A 90 -13.47 -3.51 13.34
CA LYS A 90 -12.67 -2.77 12.37
C LYS A 90 -12.64 -1.27 12.68
N ALA A 91 -13.80 -0.65 12.94
CA ALA A 91 -13.89 0.77 13.25
C ALA A 91 -13.12 1.15 14.52
N ARG A 92 -13.13 0.28 15.53
CA ARG A 92 -12.36 0.42 16.78
C ARG A 92 -10.85 0.39 16.53
N VAL A 93 -10.36 -0.59 15.78
CA VAL A 93 -8.92 -0.67 15.43
C VAL A 93 -8.48 0.54 14.61
N ASP A 94 -9.31 1.04 13.69
CA ASP A 94 -8.99 2.26 12.93
C ASP A 94 -8.93 3.52 13.81
N ARG A 95 -9.83 3.64 14.79
CA ARG A 95 -9.78 4.73 15.78
C ARG A 95 -8.51 4.65 16.62
N LEU A 96 -8.13 3.44 17.05
CA LEU A 96 -6.92 3.22 17.81
C LEU A 96 -5.68 3.63 17.02
N LEU A 97 -5.57 3.16 15.78
CA LEU A 97 -4.49 3.52 14.86
C LEU A 97 -4.41 5.02 14.59
N ARG A 98 -5.56 5.70 14.43
CA ARG A 98 -5.59 7.17 14.26
C ARG A 98 -5.02 7.88 15.48
N ARG A 99 -5.47 7.50 16.69
CA ARG A 99 -4.98 8.06 17.95
C ARG A 99 -3.48 7.84 18.14
N THR A 100 -2.98 6.65 17.81
CA THR A 100 -1.54 6.37 17.85
C THR A 100 -0.78 7.34 16.95
N VAL A 101 -1.17 7.46 15.67
CA VAL A 101 -0.48 8.33 14.71
C VAL A 101 -0.55 9.82 15.09
N GLU A 102 -1.54 10.25 15.88
CA GLU A 102 -1.59 11.62 16.41
C GLU A 102 -0.44 11.93 17.37
N VAL A 103 0.14 10.93 18.05
CA VAL A 103 1.28 11.11 18.98
C VAL A 103 2.57 11.51 18.28
N ARG A 104 2.71 11.24 16.96
CA ARG A 104 3.95 11.43 16.19
C ARG A 104 4.61 12.82 16.34
N GLY A 105 3.82 13.88 16.47
CA GLY A 105 4.32 15.25 16.53
C GLY A 105 4.86 15.64 17.92
N ARG A 106 4.59 14.83 18.95
CA ARG A 106 4.97 15.14 20.34
C ARG A 106 6.36 14.64 20.71
N PHE A 107 6.99 13.84 19.86
CA PHE A 107 8.37 13.38 20.07
C PHE A 107 9.38 14.54 20.09
N VAL A 108 9.05 15.67 19.46
CA VAL A 108 9.91 16.87 19.44
C VAL A 108 10.09 17.51 20.81
N GLU A 109 9.20 17.23 21.77
CA GLU A 109 9.25 17.76 23.13
C GLU A 109 10.39 17.15 23.95
N GLU A 110 10.80 15.92 23.62
CA GLU A 110 11.90 15.22 24.29
C GLU A 110 13.26 15.80 23.86
N GLN A 111 14.06 16.18 24.85
CA GLN A 111 15.36 16.84 24.66
C GLN A 111 16.49 15.84 24.55
N ASP A 112 16.38 14.67 25.19
CA ASP A 112 17.35 13.60 25.07
C ASP A 112 17.17 12.88 23.72
N GLU A 113 18.14 13.05 22.82
CA GLU A 113 18.09 12.52 21.47
C GLU A 113 18.04 10.98 21.43
N GLU A 114 18.74 10.30 22.34
CA GLU A 114 18.79 8.84 22.38
C GLU A 114 17.47 8.26 22.89
N VAL A 115 16.90 8.87 23.93
CA VAL A 115 15.57 8.52 24.46
C VAL A 115 14.50 8.79 23.40
N ARG A 116 14.49 9.98 22.81
CA ARG A 116 13.56 10.37 21.74
C ARG A 116 13.59 9.39 20.58
N ARG A 117 14.79 9.06 20.09
CA ARG A 117 14.98 8.13 18.98
C ARG A 117 14.50 6.72 19.31
N THR A 118 14.84 6.22 20.50
CA THR A 118 14.41 4.87 20.94
C THR A 118 12.90 4.79 21.02
N ALA A 119 12.26 5.79 21.61
CA ALA A 119 10.81 5.86 21.72
C ALA A 119 10.13 6.02 20.34
N ALA A 120 10.70 6.86 19.46
CA ALA A 120 10.23 7.03 18.09
C ALA A 120 10.28 5.72 17.30
N ARG A 121 11.33 4.91 17.49
CA ARG A 121 11.47 3.60 16.88
C ARG A 121 10.34 2.64 17.31
N GLU A 122 10.09 2.54 18.61
CA GLU A 122 9.03 1.69 19.16
C GLU A 122 7.62 2.17 18.76
N PHE A 123 7.45 3.49 18.60
CA PHE A 123 6.26 4.08 17.99
C PHE A 123 6.04 3.61 16.55
N LEU A 124 7.09 3.56 15.72
CA LEU A 124 6.98 3.07 14.33
C LEU A 124 6.62 1.59 14.30
N VAL A 125 7.24 0.76 15.15
CA VAL A 125 6.91 -0.68 15.27
C VAL A 125 5.44 -0.85 15.69
N THR A 126 5.00 -0.15 16.72
CA THR A 126 3.61 -0.20 17.20
C THR A 126 2.62 0.25 16.13
N THR A 127 2.93 1.34 15.42
CA THR A 127 2.10 1.85 14.31
C THR A 127 2.04 0.86 13.15
N ALA A 128 3.14 0.17 12.85
CA ALA A 128 3.18 -0.87 11.82
C ALA A 128 2.29 -2.06 12.21
N ILE A 129 2.35 -2.53 13.46
CA ILE A 129 1.50 -3.61 13.99
C ILE A 129 0.02 -3.25 13.84
N LEU A 130 -0.40 -2.07 14.30
CA LEU A 130 -1.79 -1.63 14.23
C LEU A 130 -2.27 -1.43 12.78
N THR A 131 -1.38 -0.96 11.90
CA THR A 131 -1.64 -0.84 10.46
C THR A 131 -1.88 -2.21 9.83
N GLU A 132 -1.06 -3.21 10.17
CA GLU A 132 -1.24 -4.58 9.70
C GLU A 132 -2.53 -5.21 10.25
N LEU A 133 -2.82 -5.03 11.53
CA LEU A 133 -4.05 -5.52 12.15
C LEU A 133 -5.28 -4.94 11.45
N SER A 134 -5.33 -3.61 11.25
CA SER A 134 -6.41 -2.95 10.50
C SER A 134 -6.55 -3.56 9.10
N GLY A 135 -5.46 -3.72 8.36
CA GLY A 135 -5.47 -4.33 7.03
C GLY A 135 -5.98 -5.78 7.04
N ARG A 136 -5.58 -6.59 8.03
CA ARG A 136 -5.99 -8.00 8.14
C ARG A 136 -7.45 -8.14 8.54
N ILE A 137 -7.97 -7.33 9.46
CA ILE A 137 -9.40 -7.29 9.78
C ILE A 137 -10.18 -6.86 8.54
N ARG A 138 -9.71 -5.85 7.79
CA ARG A 138 -10.34 -5.46 6.51
C ARG A 138 -10.43 -6.62 5.51
N TYR A 139 -9.37 -7.44 5.43
CA TYR A 139 -9.35 -8.63 4.58
C TYR A 139 -10.36 -9.69 5.05
N ILE A 140 -10.44 -9.93 6.37
CA ILE A 140 -11.45 -10.82 6.97
C ILE A 140 -12.86 -10.32 6.67
N SER A 141 -13.11 -9.01 6.85
CA SER A 141 -14.38 -8.37 6.52
C SER A 141 -14.75 -8.52 5.05
N PHE A 142 -13.79 -8.43 4.12
CA PHE A 142 -14.08 -8.62 2.70
C PHE A 142 -14.68 -10.00 2.42
N ASP A 143 -14.04 -11.06 2.91
CA ASP A 143 -14.50 -12.44 2.69
C ASP A 143 -15.87 -12.66 3.38
N ALA A 144 -16.00 -12.26 4.64
CA ALA A 144 -17.22 -12.45 5.43
C ALA A 144 -18.42 -11.67 4.87
N LEU A 145 -18.21 -10.42 4.46
CA LEU A 145 -19.27 -9.60 3.85
C LEU A 145 -19.68 -10.14 2.49
N HIS A 146 -18.75 -10.71 1.72
CA HIS A 146 -19.07 -11.29 0.41
C HIS A 146 -19.94 -12.55 0.56
N GLU A 147 -19.62 -13.43 1.50
CA GLU A 147 -20.47 -14.58 1.82
C GLU A 147 -21.82 -14.14 2.40
N ALA A 148 -21.82 -13.19 3.35
CA ALA A 148 -23.06 -12.67 3.94
C ALA A 148 -23.99 -12.06 2.88
N ALA A 149 -23.46 -11.21 1.99
CA ALA A 149 -24.21 -10.61 0.90
C ALA A 149 -24.76 -11.66 -0.08
N TYR A 150 -24.03 -12.77 -0.26
CA TYR A 150 -24.46 -13.88 -1.09
C TYR A 150 -25.60 -14.66 -0.43
N ASP A 151 -25.50 -14.99 0.86
CA ASP A 151 -26.47 -15.81 1.58
C ASP A 151 -27.80 -15.09 1.80
N ILE A 152 -27.77 -13.78 2.07
CA ILE A 152 -29.00 -12.98 2.24
C ILE A 152 -29.58 -12.47 0.90
N ARG A 153 -28.99 -12.85 -0.25
CA ARG A 153 -29.31 -12.21 -1.55
C ARG A 153 -30.77 -12.34 -1.98
N GLU A 154 -31.51 -13.32 -1.46
CA GLU A 154 -32.91 -13.55 -1.82
C GLU A 154 -33.88 -12.78 -0.89
N ASN A 155 -33.39 -12.23 0.22
CA ASN A 155 -34.17 -11.45 1.17
C ASN A 155 -33.87 -9.94 1.03
N SER A 156 -34.79 -9.20 0.42
CA SER A 156 -34.64 -7.75 0.21
C SER A 156 -34.56 -6.93 1.48
N GLU A 157 -35.26 -7.34 2.55
CA GLU A 157 -35.24 -6.65 3.85
C GLU A 157 -33.87 -6.81 4.51
N SER A 158 -33.32 -8.02 4.51
CA SER A 158 -31.97 -8.28 5.02
C SER A 158 -30.90 -7.54 4.22
N ARG A 159 -31.01 -7.46 2.89
CA ARG A 159 -30.10 -6.65 2.06
C ARG A 159 -30.16 -5.16 2.42
N ALA A 160 -31.37 -4.63 2.62
CA ALA A 160 -31.55 -3.24 3.03
C ALA A 160 -30.92 -2.99 4.41
N ARG A 161 -31.15 -3.89 5.37
CA ARG A 161 -30.55 -3.81 6.71
C ARG A 161 -29.03 -3.88 6.68
N MET A 162 -28.46 -4.75 5.84
CA MET A 162 -27.01 -4.82 5.64
C MET A 162 -26.45 -3.48 5.12
N LEU A 163 -27.10 -2.88 4.11
CA LEU A 163 -26.69 -1.57 3.59
C LEU A 163 -26.76 -0.46 4.65
N GLU A 164 -27.74 -0.50 5.54
CA GLU A 164 -27.85 0.43 6.67
C GLU A 164 -26.69 0.29 7.63
N ILE A 165 -26.42 -0.93 8.12
CA ILE A 165 -25.29 -1.25 9.01
C ILE A 165 -23.99 -0.75 8.36
N LEU A 166 -23.73 -1.13 7.12
CA LEU A 166 -22.50 -0.72 6.42
C LEU A 166 -22.42 0.80 6.23
N THR A 167 -23.55 1.50 6.07
CA THR A 167 -23.57 2.96 5.93
C THR A 167 -23.31 3.65 7.26
N GLU A 168 -23.88 3.15 8.35
CA GLU A 168 -23.69 3.66 9.71
C GLU A 168 -22.21 3.61 10.11
N TYR A 169 -21.58 2.45 9.95
CA TYR A 169 -20.15 2.26 10.22
C TYR A 169 -19.24 2.86 9.15
N ARG A 170 -19.81 3.39 8.05
CA ARG A 170 -19.08 3.86 6.86
C ARG A 170 -18.07 2.81 6.36
N SER A 171 -18.52 1.55 6.35
CA SER A 171 -17.69 0.39 6.01
C SER A 171 -17.24 0.48 4.57
N SER A 172 -15.97 0.81 4.41
CA SER A 172 -15.28 1.05 3.16
C SER A 172 -15.26 -0.24 2.32
N ILE A 173 -14.89 -1.36 2.95
CA ILE A 173 -14.92 -2.68 2.33
C ILE A 173 -16.35 -3.19 2.06
N GLY A 174 -17.31 -2.82 2.92
CA GLY A 174 -18.73 -3.06 2.66
C GLY A 174 -19.21 -2.36 1.39
N ALA A 175 -18.79 -1.11 1.17
CA ALA A 175 -19.10 -0.39 -0.07
C ALA A 175 -18.57 -1.15 -1.30
N ALA A 176 -17.33 -1.64 -1.24
CA ALA A 176 -16.74 -2.43 -2.32
C ALA A 176 -17.49 -3.74 -2.61
N VAL A 177 -17.89 -4.48 -1.56
CA VAL A 177 -18.66 -5.73 -1.69
C VAL A 177 -20.05 -5.47 -2.26
N MET A 178 -20.80 -4.55 -1.67
CA MET A 178 -22.18 -4.26 -2.12
C MET A 178 -22.20 -3.70 -3.55
N ALA A 179 -21.19 -2.90 -3.93
CA ALA A 179 -21.09 -2.39 -5.29
C ALA A 179 -20.91 -3.50 -6.35
N GLN A 180 -20.23 -4.60 -6.02
CA GLN A 180 -20.07 -5.74 -6.94
C GLN A 180 -21.40 -6.44 -7.19
N GLY A 181 -22.24 -6.61 -6.15
CA GLY A 181 -23.55 -7.26 -6.29
C GLY A 181 -24.64 -6.35 -6.83
N MET A 182 -24.56 -5.03 -6.60
CA MET A 182 -25.66 -4.11 -6.88
C MET A 182 -25.46 -3.20 -8.08
N LEU A 183 -24.22 -2.77 -8.36
CA LEU A 183 -23.93 -1.81 -9.43
C LEU A 183 -23.35 -2.46 -10.70
N ARG A 184 -23.14 -3.77 -10.69
CA ARG A 184 -22.71 -4.53 -11.87
C ARG A 184 -23.85 -5.40 -12.38
N PRO A 185 -23.87 -5.74 -13.68
CA PRO A 185 -24.82 -6.72 -14.20
C PRO A 185 -24.70 -8.05 -13.42
N PRO A 186 -25.81 -8.72 -13.09
CA PRO A 186 -25.78 -9.98 -12.38
C PRO A 186 -25.04 -11.03 -13.21
N VAL A 187 -24.03 -11.65 -12.62
CA VAL A 187 -23.30 -12.77 -13.23
C VAL A 187 -23.87 -14.07 -12.67
N PRO A 188 -24.24 -15.06 -13.51
CA PRO A 188 -24.66 -16.38 -13.02
C PRO A 188 -23.57 -17.02 -12.16
N GLY A 189 -23.95 -17.49 -10.97
CA GLY A 189 -23.06 -18.16 -10.03
C GLY A 189 -23.20 -19.68 -10.06
N PRO A 190 -22.30 -20.43 -9.39
CA PRO A 190 -22.35 -21.90 -9.30
C PRO A 190 -23.65 -22.46 -8.69
N ARG A 191 -24.37 -21.63 -7.94
CA ARG A 191 -25.52 -21.98 -7.10
C ARG A 191 -26.83 -21.31 -7.58
N GLY A 192 -26.86 -20.71 -8.78
CA GLY A 192 -28.09 -20.16 -9.36
C GLY A 192 -27.90 -18.89 -10.21
N PRO A 193 -28.98 -18.40 -10.84
CA PRO A 193 -28.96 -17.14 -11.56
C PRO A 193 -28.67 -15.97 -10.60
N GLY A 194 -27.94 -14.96 -11.07
CA GLY A 194 -27.71 -13.76 -10.28
C GLY A 194 -29.02 -12.98 -10.09
N VAL A 195 -29.30 -12.52 -8.87
CA VAL A 195 -30.47 -11.67 -8.57
C VAL A 195 -30.12 -10.22 -8.94
N ALA A 196 -30.90 -9.61 -9.83
CA ALA A 196 -30.72 -8.21 -10.18
C ALA A 196 -31.10 -7.31 -9.00
N ALA A 197 -30.26 -6.31 -8.70
CA ALA A 197 -30.58 -5.30 -7.71
C ALA A 197 -31.67 -4.35 -8.22
N THR A 198 -32.58 -3.97 -7.33
CA THR A 198 -33.59 -2.94 -7.59
C THR A 198 -32.98 -1.54 -7.67
N ALA A 199 -33.69 -0.58 -8.26
CA ALA A 199 -33.24 0.80 -8.30
C ALA A 199 -33.03 1.39 -6.89
N THR A 200 -33.85 1.01 -5.92
CA THR A 200 -33.72 1.43 -4.51
C THR A 200 -32.42 0.91 -3.89
N GLU A 201 -32.08 -0.36 -4.13
CA GLU A 201 -30.84 -0.96 -3.65
C GLU A 201 -29.60 -0.34 -4.31
N GLN A 202 -29.68 -0.07 -5.62
CA GLN A 202 -28.63 0.65 -6.35
C GLN A 202 -28.41 2.05 -5.79
N ALA A 203 -29.49 2.79 -5.50
CA ALA A 203 -29.41 4.10 -4.86
C ALA A 203 -28.80 4.03 -3.45
N ALA A 204 -29.15 3.01 -2.67
CA ALA A 204 -28.58 2.77 -1.35
C ALA A 204 -27.09 2.40 -1.41
N ALA A 205 -26.67 1.57 -2.37
CA ALA A 205 -25.25 1.28 -2.62
C ALA A 205 -24.47 2.55 -2.99
N LEU A 206 -25.01 3.41 -3.86
CA LEU A 206 -24.39 4.71 -4.16
C LEU A 206 -24.32 5.61 -2.92
N LYS A 207 -25.34 5.60 -2.05
CA LYS A 207 -25.34 6.32 -0.77
C LYS A 207 -24.22 5.82 0.15
N LEU A 208 -24.04 4.50 0.26
CA LEU A 208 -22.95 3.88 1.02
C LEU A 208 -21.58 4.31 0.48
N ILE A 209 -21.34 4.16 -0.82
CA ILE A 209 -20.08 4.58 -1.47
C ILE A 209 -19.81 6.08 -1.20
N ARG A 210 -20.84 6.92 -1.30
CA ARG A 210 -20.73 8.36 -0.99
C ARG A 210 -20.41 8.64 0.48
N ALA A 211 -20.92 7.82 1.41
CA ALA A 211 -20.66 7.96 2.84
C ALA A 211 -19.21 7.59 3.20
N THR A 212 -18.65 6.57 2.52
CA THR A 212 -17.27 6.12 2.74
C THR A 212 -16.25 6.98 2.00
N ARG A 213 -16.66 7.60 0.88
CA ARG A 213 -15.81 8.42 0.00
C ARG A 213 -14.56 7.69 -0.47
N GLN A 214 -14.67 6.40 -0.75
CA GLN A 214 -13.56 5.59 -1.23
C GLN A 214 -13.17 5.94 -2.68
N HIS A 215 -11.96 6.43 -2.89
CA HIS A 215 -11.46 6.84 -4.21
C HIS A 215 -11.35 5.67 -5.21
N ASP A 216 -11.00 4.48 -4.72
CA ASP A 216 -10.95 3.24 -5.51
C ASP A 216 -12.32 2.78 -6.05
N MET A 217 -13.43 3.33 -5.55
CA MET A 217 -14.77 3.06 -6.08
C MET A 217 -15.11 3.87 -7.34
N ILE A 218 -14.29 4.84 -7.73
CA ILE A 218 -14.56 5.68 -8.91
C ILE A 218 -14.70 4.85 -10.19
N ASP A 219 -13.85 3.85 -10.40
CA ASP A 219 -13.95 2.95 -11.56
C ASP A 219 -15.31 2.22 -11.62
N VAL A 220 -15.83 1.79 -10.46
CA VAL A 220 -17.11 1.10 -10.37
C VAL A 220 -18.27 2.04 -10.65
N VAL A 221 -18.28 3.23 -10.03
CA VAL A 221 -19.34 4.23 -10.20
C VAL A 221 -19.36 4.79 -11.63
N ALA A 222 -18.18 5.01 -12.23
CA ALA A 222 -18.05 5.44 -13.62
C ALA A 222 -18.65 4.41 -14.59
N ASN A 223 -18.32 3.13 -14.42
CA ASN A 223 -18.88 2.07 -15.25
C ASN A 223 -20.39 1.95 -15.07
N PHE A 224 -20.89 2.06 -13.84
CA PHE A 224 -22.32 2.08 -13.57
C PHE A 224 -23.03 3.28 -14.25
N ALA A 225 -22.43 4.47 -14.19
CA ALA A 225 -22.96 5.68 -14.85
C ALA A 225 -23.07 5.50 -16.38
N ARG A 226 -22.15 4.76 -17.00
CA ARG A 226 -22.23 4.44 -18.43
C ARG A 226 -23.32 3.44 -18.77
N SER A 227 -23.58 2.48 -17.89
CA SER A 227 -24.47 1.35 -18.17
C SER A 227 -25.92 1.57 -17.75
N THR A 228 -26.17 2.43 -16.76
CA THR A 228 -27.53 2.66 -16.26
C THR A 228 -28.38 3.44 -17.27
N SER A 229 -29.61 2.98 -17.50
CA SER A 229 -30.62 3.70 -18.27
C SER A 229 -31.57 4.53 -17.40
N ASN A 230 -31.48 4.41 -16.07
CA ASN A 230 -32.32 5.16 -15.15
C ASN A 230 -31.73 6.57 -14.90
N PRO A 231 -32.45 7.67 -15.26
CA PRO A 231 -31.95 9.02 -15.11
C PRO A 231 -31.57 9.42 -13.67
N GLN A 232 -32.38 9.03 -12.67
CA GLN A 232 -32.14 9.38 -11.26
C GLN A 232 -30.90 8.66 -10.72
N LEU A 233 -30.66 7.41 -11.15
CA LEU A 233 -29.45 6.67 -10.78
C LEU A 233 -28.20 7.24 -11.46
N LEU A 234 -28.31 7.71 -12.71
CA LEU A 234 -27.22 8.41 -13.39
C LEU A 234 -26.85 9.71 -12.67
N ILE A 235 -27.85 10.53 -12.29
CA ILE A 235 -27.63 11.75 -11.50
C ILE A 235 -27.02 11.39 -10.14
N SER A 236 -27.49 10.33 -9.48
CA SER A 236 -26.94 9.86 -8.20
C SER A 236 -25.48 9.38 -8.33
N ALA A 237 -25.13 8.71 -9.41
CA ALA A 237 -23.76 8.31 -9.71
C ALA A 237 -22.86 9.53 -9.93
N ALA A 238 -23.34 10.55 -10.66
CA ALA A 238 -22.62 11.80 -10.85
C ALA A 238 -22.40 12.57 -9.54
N VAL A 239 -23.42 12.66 -8.66
CA VAL A 239 -23.27 13.22 -7.31
C VAL A 239 -22.23 12.43 -6.50
N THR A 240 -22.22 11.10 -6.64
CA THR A 240 -21.27 10.24 -5.94
C THR A 240 -19.85 10.48 -6.43
N ILE A 241 -19.62 10.58 -7.74
CA ILE A 241 -18.31 10.95 -8.33
C ILE A 241 -17.87 12.33 -7.83
N ARG A 242 -18.75 13.34 -7.82
CA ARG A 242 -18.42 14.68 -7.29
C ARG A 242 -17.97 14.63 -5.82
N ARG A 243 -18.59 13.79 -5.00
CA ARG A 243 -18.28 13.69 -3.56
C ARG A 243 -17.01 12.90 -3.27
N ILE A 244 -16.68 11.92 -4.11
CA ILE A 244 -15.44 11.16 -4.01
C ILE A 244 -14.28 11.92 -4.65
N GLY A 245 -14.52 12.72 -5.68
CA GLY A 245 -13.48 13.40 -6.45
C GLY A 245 -13.50 12.98 -7.91
N LEU A 246 -13.63 13.96 -8.80
CA LEU A 246 -13.61 13.71 -10.24
C LEU A 246 -12.16 13.46 -10.69
N PRO A 247 -11.88 12.36 -11.40
CA PRO A 247 -10.55 12.14 -11.96
C PRO A 247 -10.12 13.25 -12.90
N GLN A 248 -8.84 13.60 -12.84
CA GLN A 248 -8.28 14.65 -13.67
C GLN A 248 -7.90 14.10 -15.05
N PRO A 249 -8.01 14.89 -16.13
CA PRO A 249 -7.50 14.48 -17.43
C PRO A 249 -5.98 14.31 -17.37
N PRO A 250 -5.39 13.38 -18.15
CA PRO A 250 -3.94 13.21 -18.20
C PRO A 250 -3.26 14.51 -18.65
N ARG A 251 -2.03 14.75 -18.16
CA ARG A 251 -1.21 15.91 -18.58
C ARG A 251 -0.76 15.72 -20.04
N PRO A 252 -0.81 16.76 -20.90
CA PRO A 252 -0.25 16.67 -22.26
C PRO A 252 1.22 16.22 -22.24
N GLY A 253 1.60 15.29 -23.12
CA GLY A 253 2.97 14.76 -23.19
C GLY A 253 3.39 13.90 -22.00
N SER A 254 2.47 13.53 -21.10
CA SER A 254 2.76 12.56 -20.03
C SER A 254 3.01 11.15 -20.57
N ASP A 255 3.63 10.32 -19.74
CA ASP A 255 3.91 8.92 -20.04
C ASP A 255 2.61 8.18 -20.43
N PRO A 256 2.52 7.62 -21.66
CA PRO A 256 1.31 6.97 -22.15
C PRO A 256 0.97 5.66 -21.41
N THR A 257 1.91 5.14 -20.60
CA THR A 257 1.69 3.95 -19.77
C THR A 257 0.93 4.26 -18.48
N LEU A 258 0.76 5.55 -18.12
CA LEU A 258 0.00 5.94 -16.95
C LEU A 258 -1.48 5.53 -17.10
N PRO A 259 -2.13 5.09 -16.01
CA PRO A 259 -3.54 4.75 -16.04
C PRO A 259 -4.39 5.94 -16.50
N ARG A 260 -5.32 5.70 -17.43
CA ARG A 260 -6.30 6.71 -17.84
C ARG A 260 -7.31 6.96 -16.71
N PRO A 261 -7.87 8.18 -16.61
CA PRO A 261 -8.94 8.47 -15.67
C PRO A 261 -10.14 7.57 -15.96
N ALA A 262 -10.80 7.11 -14.89
CA ALA A 262 -11.96 6.23 -14.97
C ALA A 262 -13.12 6.84 -15.75
N ILE A 263 -13.28 8.16 -15.66
CA ILE A 263 -14.26 9.01 -16.31
C ILE A 263 -13.74 10.45 -16.29
N THR A 264 -14.05 11.25 -17.31
CA THR A 264 -13.65 12.66 -17.38
C THR A 264 -14.83 13.60 -17.15
N ALA A 265 -14.55 14.87 -16.85
CA ALA A 265 -15.58 15.91 -16.76
C ALA A 265 -16.42 16.00 -18.05
N ALA A 266 -15.76 15.97 -19.22
CA ALA A 266 -16.41 16.03 -20.52
C ALA A 266 -17.33 14.81 -20.77
N GLU A 267 -16.86 13.61 -20.42
CA GLU A 267 -17.65 12.39 -20.57
C GLU A 267 -18.88 12.39 -19.66
N LEU A 268 -18.71 12.70 -18.37
CA LEU A 268 -19.82 12.74 -17.42
C LEU A 268 -20.83 13.83 -17.76
N HIS A 269 -20.36 14.98 -18.25
CA HIS A 269 -21.23 16.04 -18.76
C HIS A 269 -22.08 15.52 -19.92
N ALA A 270 -21.44 14.87 -20.92
CA ALA A 270 -22.14 14.31 -22.07
C ALA A 270 -23.19 13.25 -21.69
N LEU A 271 -22.93 12.42 -20.67
CA LEU A 271 -23.90 11.46 -20.15
C LEU A 271 -25.12 12.18 -19.55
N LEU A 272 -24.91 13.18 -18.69
CA LEU A 272 -26.01 13.92 -18.04
C LEU A 272 -26.81 14.79 -19.02
N SER A 273 -26.18 15.32 -20.06
CA SER A 273 -26.86 16.12 -21.08
C SER A 273 -27.89 15.32 -21.88
N ARG A 274 -27.76 14.00 -21.97
CA ARG A 274 -28.70 13.12 -22.67
C ARG A 274 -30.02 12.92 -21.93
N ILE A 275 -30.06 13.23 -20.63
CA ILE A 275 -31.30 13.13 -19.85
C ILE A 275 -32.25 14.24 -20.29
N ASP A 276 -33.46 13.88 -20.67
CA ASP A 276 -34.55 14.82 -20.95
C ASP A 276 -35.02 15.47 -19.63
N ALA A 277 -34.84 16.78 -19.52
CA ALA A 277 -35.20 17.55 -18.34
C ALA A 277 -36.70 17.47 -18.00
N SER A 278 -37.56 17.31 -19.01
CA SER A 278 -39.01 17.22 -18.81
C SER A 278 -39.46 15.88 -18.18
N SER A 279 -38.59 14.87 -18.21
CA SER A 279 -38.83 13.55 -17.61
C SER A 279 -38.48 13.46 -16.11
N LEU A 280 -37.93 14.53 -15.54
CA LEU A 280 -37.49 14.61 -14.15
C LEU A 280 -38.46 15.45 -13.33
N ASP A 281 -38.59 15.13 -12.04
CA ASP A 281 -39.17 16.09 -11.09
C ASP A 281 -38.23 17.29 -10.89
N GLU A 282 -38.77 18.35 -10.27
CA GLU A 282 -38.06 19.61 -10.05
C GLU A 282 -36.72 19.41 -9.32
N SER A 283 -36.71 18.61 -8.24
CA SER A 283 -35.50 18.38 -7.44
C SER A 283 -34.40 17.66 -8.22
N TRP A 284 -34.74 16.64 -9.03
CA TRP A 284 -33.76 15.95 -9.86
C TRP A 284 -33.28 16.82 -11.02
N ASN A 285 -34.15 17.64 -11.61
CA ASN A 285 -33.78 18.56 -12.67
C ASN A 285 -32.81 19.65 -12.17
N GLU A 286 -33.06 20.22 -10.99
CA GLU A 286 -32.15 21.17 -10.33
C GLU A 286 -30.77 20.55 -10.08
N ARG A 287 -30.73 19.33 -9.51
CA ARG A 287 -29.46 18.61 -9.27
C ARG A 287 -28.70 18.34 -10.56
N ARG A 288 -29.41 17.98 -11.64
CA ARG A 288 -28.80 17.78 -12.96
C ARG A 288 -28.21 19.09 -13.49
N ALA A 289 -28.94 20.19 -13.39
CA ALA A 289 -28.48 21.51 -13.86
C ALA A 289 -27.23 21.97 -13.10
N ASP A 290 -27.22 21.84 -11.76
CA ASP A 290 -26.05 22.14 -10.91
C ASP A 290 -24.83 21.29 -11.30
N LEU A 291 -25.03 19.98 -11.51
CA LEU A 291 -23.95 19.09 -11.95
C LEU A 291 -23.41 19.44 -13.34
N LEU A 292 -24.27 19.80 -14.29
CA LEU A 292 -23.85 20.21 -15.62
C LEU A 292 -23.01 21.50 -15.55
N ALA A 293 -23.44 22.50 -14.78
CA ALA A 293 -22.68 23.73 -14.58
C ALA A 293 -21.31 23.45 -13.91
N TRP A 294 -21.30 22.61 -12.88
CA TRP A 294 -20.08 22.20 -12.18
C TRP A 294 -19.09 21.45 -13.10
N LEU A 295 -19.58 20.53 -13.95
CA LEU A 295 -18.77 19.80 -14.93
C LEU A 295 -18.30 20.68 -16.08
N ASP A 296 -19.09 21.67 -16.46
CA ASP A 296 -18.79 22.59 -17.56
C ASP A 296 -17.59 23.50 -17.24
N VAL A 297 -17.47 23.94 -15.99
CA VAL A 297 -16.25 24.62 -15.52
C VAL A 297 -15.07 23.65 -15.57
N ARG A 298 -15.22 22.44 -15.00
CA ARG A 298 -14.12 21.49 -14.88
C ARG A 298 -13.60 20.92 -16.19
N ARG A 299 -14.47 20.74 -17.19
CA ARG A 299 -14.05 20.31 -18.53
C ARG A 299 -13.27 21.40 -19.29
N ARG A 300 -13.51 22.68 -18.98
CA ARG A 300 -12.86 23.84 -19.64
C ARG A 300 -11.57 24.25 -18.94
N GLU A 301 -11.60 24.28 -17.62
CA GLU A 301 -10.55 24.91 -16.82
C GLU A 301 -9.74 23.91 -15.98
N GLY A 302 -10.23 22.68 -15.81
CA GLY A 302 -9.63 21.68 -14.90
C GLY A 302 -10.16 21.81 -13.49
N GLU A 303 -9.28 21.85 -12.49
CA GLU A 303 -9.69 22.10 -11.09
C GLU A 303 -9.52 23.58 -10.76
N PRO A 304 -10.59 24.39 -10.70
CA PRO A 304 -10.50 25.82 -10.37
C PRO A 304 -10.34 26.08 -8.87
N ASP A 305 -10.72 25.13 -8.01
CA ASP A 305 -10.75 25.33 -6.56
C ASP A 305 -9.35 25.26 -5.94
N ALA A 306 -9.18 25.86 -4.76
CA ALA A 306 -7.93 25.81 -3.99
C ALA A 306 -7.61 24.41 -3.43
N THR A 307 -8.57 23.49 -3.47
CA THR A 307 -8.44 22.11 -2.99
C THR A 307 -8.88 21.12 -4.06
N TYR A 308 -8.21 19.98 -4.13
CA TYR A 308 -8.65 18.83 -4.90
C TYR A 308 -9.20 17.73 -3.99
N ARG A 309 -10.42 17.28 -4.30
CA ARG A 309 -11.08 16.19 -3.59
C ARG A 309 -10.51 14.85 -4.04
N LEU A 310 -9.87 14.11 -3.12
CA LEU A 310 -9.37 12.75 -3.31
C LEU A 310 -9.95 11.82 -2.24
N GLY A 311 -11.12 11.27 -2.52
CA GLY A 311 -11.89 10.43 -1.61
C GLY A 311 -12.38 11.18 -0.37
N ASN A 312 -11.94 10.74 0.80
CA ASN A 312 -12.19 11.42 2.07
C ASN A 312 -11.23 12.60 2.33
N LEU A 313 -10.28 12.86 1.43
CA LEU A 313 -9.22 13.86 1.60
C LEU A 313 -9.49 15.10 0.74
N ASP A 314 -9.15 16.27 1.26
CA ASP A 314 -9.06 17.52 0.52
C ASP A 314 -7.59 17.91 0.43
N VAL A 315 -6.99 17.63 -0.72
CA VAL A 315 -5.58 17.88 -1.02
C VAL A 315 -5.40 19.35 -1.39
N ARG A 316 -4.31 19.97 -0.91
CA ARG A 316 -3.92 21.34 -1.20
C ARG A 316 -2.53 21.40 -1.82
N GLU A 317 -2.26 22.53 -2.45
CA GLU A 317 -0.90 22.94 -2.79
C GLU A 317 -0.02 22.97 -1.53
N GLY A 318 1.22 22.48 -1.65
CA GLY A 318 2.17 22.39 -0.53
C GLY A 318 2.05 21.13 0.32
N ASP A 319 0.98 20.33 0.17
CA ASP A 319 0.85 19.06 0.89
C ASP A 319 1.98 18.09 0.49
N TRP A 320 2.59 17.45 1.48
CA TRP A 320 3.58 16.39 1.29
C TRP A 320 2.90 15.04 1.26
N LEU A 321 3.06 14.30 0.17
CA LEU A 321 2.65 12.91 0.04
C LEU A 321 3.79 12.02 0.53
N LEU A 322 3.52 11.15 1.50
CA LEU A 322 4.43 10.05 1.87
C LEU A 322 3.79 8.71 1.49
N MET A 323 4.55 7.83 0.86
CA MET A 323 4.07 6.55 0.32
C MET A 323 4.87 5.38 0.85
N ARG A 324 4.17 4.27 1.15
CA ARG A 324 4.78 3.03 1.58
C ARG A 324 4.76 2.01 0.45
N ASN A 325 5.92 1.57 0.00
CA ASN A 325 6.07 0.40 -0.85
C ASN A 325 6.98 -0.64 -0.17
N PRO A 326 6.84 -1.93 -0.49
CA PRO A 326 7.82 -2.92 -0.09
C PRO A 326 9.21 -2.49 -0.57
N SER A 327 10.17 -2.39 0.36
CA SER A 327 11.52 -1.92 0.05
C SER A 327 12.50 -2.33 1.16
N PRO A 328 13.77 -2.62 0.81
CA PRO A 328 14.83 -2.83 1.79
C PRO A 328 15.27 -1.52 2.47
N TYR A 329 15.01 -0.36 1.84
CA TYR A 329 15.45 0.95 2.35
C TYR A 329 14.80 1.33 3.69
N ASN A 330 13.67 0.70 4.04
CA ASN A 330 12.96 0.91 5.32
C ASN A 330 13.79 0.55 6.56
N LEU A 331 14.90 -0.16 6.39
CA LEU A 331 15.74 -0.63 7.49
C LEU A 331 17.19 -0.13 7.38
N PHE A 332 17.46 0.86 6.52
CA PHE A 332 18.81 1.40 6.36
C PHE A 332 19.16 2.44 7.43
N THR A 333 18.16 2.96 8.16
CA THR A 333 18.35 3.86 9.28
C THR A 333 17.98 3.25 10.63
N ASP A 334 18.47 3.86 11.70
CA ASP A 334 18.12 3.56 13.08
C ASP A 334 16.66 3.94 13.42
N LEU A 335 16.03 4.79 12.62
CA LEU A 335 14.60 5.06 12.61
C LEU A 335 13.81 3.96 11.88
N SER A 336 13.92 2.73 12.37
CA SER A 336 13.39 1.52 11.73
C SER A 336 12.35 0.76 12.56
N PRO A 337 11.28 0.22 11.95
CA PRO A 337 11.01 0.19 10.52
C PRO A 337 10.53 1.54 9.98
N GLY A 338 11.10 1.97 8.86
CA GLY A 338 10.58 3.09 8.08
C GLY A 338 9.16 2.78 7.63
N LEU A 339 8.23 3.69 7.92
CA LEU A 339 6.83 3.54 7.50
C LEU A 339 6.62 3.94 6.04
N PHE A 340 7.46 4.83 5.51
CA PHE A 340 7.36 5.36 4.15
C PHE A 340 8.71 5.27 3.44
N THR A 341 8.65 4.98 2.13
CA THR A 341 9.80 4.73 1.25
C THR A 341 9.94 5.75 0.13
N HIS A 342 8.88 6.49 -0.16
CA HIS A 342 8.87 7.47 -1.24
C HIS A 342 8.02 8.67 -0.86
N VAL A 343 8.27 9.80 -1.52
CA VAL A 343 7.60 11.07 -1.24
C VAL A 343 7.32 11.85 -2.52
N GLY A 344 6.43 12.83 -2.41
CA GLY A 344 6.26 13.89 -3.40
C GLY A 344 5.60 15.10 -2.79
N VAL A 345 5.64 16.23 -3.49
CA VAL A 345 5.01 17.48 -3.07
C VAL A 345 3.87 17.80 -4.03
N VAL A 346 2.72 18.15 -3.47
CA VAL A 346 1.56 18.54 -4.27
C VAL A 346 1.68 20.00 -4.68
N THR A 347 1.45 20.28 -5.95
CA THR A 347 1.28 21.64 -6.47
C THR A 347 0.20 21.64 -7.56
N THR A 348 -0.04 22.78 -8.19
CA THR A 348 -0.83 22.85 -9.42
C THR A 348 -0.03 23.31 -10.62
N GLU A 349 -0.42 22.79 -11.77
CA GLU A 349 0.15 23.11 -13.08
C GLU A 349 -0.99 23.36 -14.07
N ARG A 350 -0.82 24.35 -14.96
CA ARG A 350 -1.68 24.51 -16.15
C ARG A 350 -0.91 24.02 -17.37
N GLY A 351 -1.36 22.90 -17.94
CA GLY A 351 -0.72 22.29 -19.10
C GLY A 351 -0.87 23.13 -20.38
N SER A 352 -0.24 22.69 -21.47
CA SER A 352 -0.38 23.33 -22.79
C SER A 352 -1.80 23.30 -23.35
N ASP A 353 -2.67 22.47 -22.78
CA ASP A 353 -4.11 22.41 -23.07
C ASP A 353 -4.93 23.44 -22.29
N GLY A 354 -4.28 24.27 -21.47
CA GLY A 354 -4.94 25.29 -20.67
C GLY A 354 -5.68 24.73 -19.45
N ILE A 355 -5.58 23.43 -19.15
CA ILE A 355 -6.30 22.80 -18.02
C ILE A 355 -5.43 22.81 -16.76
N ARG A 356 -5.95 23.35 -15.65
CA ARG A 356 -5.32 23.33 -14.32
C ARG A 356 -5.50 21.97 -13.65
N ARG A 357 -4.42 21.42 -13.10
CA ARG A 357 -4.40 20.13 -12.42
C ARG A 357 -3.66 20.22 -11.10
N PHE A 358 -4.09 19.45 -10.12
CA PHE A 358 -3.29 19.08 -8.95
C PHE A 358 -2.38 17.92 -9.33
N VAL A 359 -1.08 18.14 -9.20
CA VAL A 359 -0.03 17.19 -9.57
C VAL A 359 0.86 16.90 -8.38
N VAL A 360 1.39 15.68 -8.30
CA VAL A 360 2.52 15.35 -7.45
C VAL A 360 3.79 15.54 -8.26
N VAL A 361 4.71 16.29 -7.67
CA VAL A 361 6.10 16.43 -8.13
C VAL A 361 6.96 15.54 -7.25
N ASP A 362 7.72 14.64 -7.86
CA ASP A 362 8.68 13.78 -7.18
C ASP A 362 10.05 13.83 -7.87
N LEU A 363 11.09 13.38 -7.16
CA LEU A 363 12.41 13.19 -7.75
C LEU A 363 12.52 11.71 -8.18
N PRO A 364 12.42 11.40 -9.48
CA PRO A 364 12.28 10.02 -9.91
C PRO A 364 13.64 9.30 -9.89
N GLU A 365 13.61 8.01 -9.56
CA GLU A 365 14.79 7.12 -9.66
C GLU A 365 15.22 6.88 -11.11
N ARG A 366 14.30 7.04 -12.07
CA ARG A 366 14.51 6.81 -13.50
C ARG A 366 14.10 8.03 -14.32
N GLY A 367 14.77 8.23 -15.45
CA GLY A 367 14.59 9.42 -16.28
C GLY A 367 15.56 10.54 -15.90
N ASN A 368 15.46 11.64 -16.64
CA ASN A 368 16.38 12.77 -16.57
C ASN A 368 15.67 14.11 -16.37
N ALA A 369 14.36 14.10 -16.08
CA ALA A 369 13.58 15.30 -15.82
C ALA A 369 12.65 15.09 -14.63
N ILE A 370 12.36 16.17 -13.90
CA ILE A 370 11.38 16.19 -12.81
C ILE A 370 9.96 16.08 -13.40
N PRO A 371 9.21 15.00 -13.12
CA PRO A 371 7.86 14.80 -13.65
C PRO A 371 6.81 15.56 -12.83
N ALA A 372 5.63 15.68 -13.43
CA ALA A 372 4.41 16.11 -12.78
C ALA A 372 3.28 15.14 -13.18
N VAL A 373 2.69 14.47 -12.20
CA VAL A 373 1.65 13.45 -12.42
C VAL A 373 0.40 13.84 -11.66
N PRO A 374 -0.81 13.83 -12.26
CA PRO A 374 -2.05 14.11 -11.55
C PRO A 374 -2.16 13.29 -10.25
N VAL A 375 -2.53 13.94 -9.14
CA VAL A 375 -2.50 13.33 -7.80
C VAL A 375 -3.27 12.01 -7.75
N ASP A 376 -4.48 11.97 -8.31
CA ASP A 376 -5.36 10.80 -8.41
C ASP A 376 -4.76 9.65 -9.22
N THR A 377 -3.89 9.96 -10.19
CA THR A 377 -3.15 8.94 -10.95
C THR A 377 -1.92 8.46 -10.18
N PHE A 378 -1.19 9.37 -9.54
CA PHE A 378 0.05 9.06 -8.82
C PHE A 378 -0.21 8.13 -7.62
N VAL A 379 -1.24 8.43 -6.82
CA VAL A 379 -1.54 7.64 -5.61
C VAL A 379 -1.97 6.19 -5.89
N ARG A 380 -2.30 5.83 -7.14
CA ARG A 380 -2.61 4.46 -7.55
C ARG A 380 -1.39 3.52 -7.51
N ARG A 381 -0.18 4.07 -7.45
CA ARG A 381 1.08 3.32 -7.41
C ARG A 381 1.32 2.60 -6.06
N THR A 382 0.65 3.03 -5.00
CA THR A 382 0.74 2.39 -3.68
C THR A 382 -0.63 2.01 -3.11
N LEU A 383 -0.62 1.12 -2.12
CA LEU A 383 -1.78 0.74 -1.31
C LEU A 383 -1.83 1.49 0.03
N ASP A 384 -0.78 2.23 0.39
CA ASP A 384 -0.68 2.93 1.68
C ASP A 384 0.10 4.25 1.51
N TYR A 385 -0.54 5.36 1.88
CA TYR A 385 0.00 6.70 1.79
C TYR A 385 -0.64 7.63 2.81
N VAL A 386 0.06 8.72 3.12
CA VAL A 386 -0.42 9.83 3.92
C VAL A 386 -0.13 11.17 3.26
N PHE A 387 -0.94 12.18 3.60
CA PHE A 387 -0.68 13.57 3.26
C PHE A 387 -0.40 14.36 4.54
N LEU A 388 0.72 15.06 4.55
CA LEU A 388 1.12 16.00 5.59
C LEU A 388 0.96 17.43 5.08
N ARG A 389 0.40 18.31 5.90
CA ARG A 389 0.21 19.73 5.58
C ARG A 389 0.89 20.59 6.64
N HIS A 390 1.61 21.61 6.20
CA HIS A 390 2.20 22.56 7.14
C HIS A 390 1.11 23.37 7.85
N VAL A 391 1.28 23.62 9.16
CA VAL A 391 0.32 24.37 9.99
C VAL A 391 0.14 25.83 9.56
N ASP A 392 1.15 26.37 8.89
CA ASP A 392 1.17 27.71 8.31
C ASP A 392 1.03 27.63 6.79
N ASP A 393 -0.01 28.29 6.27
CA ASP A 393 -0.38 28.30 4.85
C ASP A 393 0.72 28.98 3.99
N GLU A 394 1.44 30.00 4.49
CA GLU A 394 2.49 30.69 3.74
C GLU A 394 3.69 29.76 3.44
N ALA A 395 4.06 28.94 4.42
CA ALA A 395 5.05 27.89 4.22
C ALA A 395 4.55 26.83 3.22
N GLY A 396 3.25 26.48 3.27
CA GLY A 396 2.62 25.59 2.29
C GLY A 396 2.70 26.14 0.86
N GLU A 397 2.37 27.42 0.67
CA GLU A 397 2.46 28.13 -0.60
C GLU A 397 3.90 28.16 -1.13
N THR A 398 4.86 28.50 -0.26
CA THR A 398 6.29 28.50 -0.60
C THR A 398 6.77 27.13 -1.09
N MET A 399 6.39 26.05 -0.38
CA MET A 399 6.75 24.69 -0.78
C MET A 399 6.10 24.27 -2.11
N SER A 400 4.85 24.70 -2.35
CA SER A 400 4.15 24.50 -3.62
C SER A 400 4.87 25.20 -4.78
N ASP A 401 5.27 26.46 -4.58
CA ASP A 401 5.94 27.27 -5.60
C ASP A 401 7.29 26.69 -5.98
N VAL A 402 8.07 26.22 -5.00
CA VAL A 402 9.30 25.46 -5.25
C VAL A 402 9.01 24.24 -6.11
N ALA A 403 8.06 23.39 -5.70
CA ALA A 403 7.72 22.18 -6.44
C ALA A 403 7.24 22.48 -7.87
N ARG A 404 6.46 23.55 -8.06
CA ARG A 404 6.00 24.01 -9.38
C ARG A 404 7.16 24.48 -10.26
N SER A 405 8.08 25.26 -9.69
CA SER A 405 9.18 25.90 -10.43
C SER A 405 10.17 24.90 -11.04
N ILE A 406 10.25 23.70 -10.47
CA ILE A 406 11.18 22.65 -10.91
C ILE A 406 10.57 21.64 -11.89
N ILE A 407 9.27 21.73 -12.20
CA ILE A 407 8.63 20.81 -13.15
C ILE A 407 9.35 20.88 -14.50
N GLY A 408 9.83 19.74 -15.00
CA GLY A 408 10.56 19.64 -16.26
C GLY A 408 12.05 19.99 -16.17
N ASN A 409 12.56 20.43 -15.02
CA ASN A 409 14.00 20.60 -14.81
C ASN A 409 14.75 19.28 -14.99
N GLU A 410 16.03 19.35 -15.37
CA GLU A 410 16.89 18.17 -15.37
C GLU A 410 16.98 17.56 -13.95
N SER A 411 16.83 16.26 -13.84
CA SER A 411 16.96 15.53 -12.57
C SER A 411 18.17 14.59 -12.58
N HIS A 412 18.78 14.43 -11.40
CA HIS A 412 19.79 13.42 -11.13
C HIS A 412 19.53 12.78 -9.76
N PHE A 413 19.20 11.48 -9.78
CA PHE A 413 19.01 10.70 -8.57
C PHE A 413 20.38 10.38 -7.93
N ASP A 414 20.63 10.90 -6.73
CA ASP A 414 21.86 10.63 -5.98
C ASP A 414 21.75 9.30 -5.23
N LEU A 415 22.43 8.27 -5.76
CA LEU A 415 22.52 6.93 -5.17
C LEU A 415 23.22 6.92 -3.79
N ASN A 416 23.89 8.00 -3.41
CA ASN A 416 24.57 8.17 -2.12
C ASN A 416 23.74 8.98 -1.11
N PHE A 417 22.49 9.32 -1.45
CA PHE A 417 21.57 10.01 -0.54
C PHE A 417 22.13 11.29 0.10
N ARG A 418 22.99 12.03 -0.61
CA ARG A 418 23.61 13.24 -0.06
C ARG A 418 22.67 14.43 -0.22
N THR A 419 22.62 15.29 0.79
CA THR A 419 21.82 16.52 0.78
C THR A 419 22.59 17.73 0.25
N ALA A 420 23.92 17.68 0.18
CA ALA A 420 24.75 18.82 -0.24
C ALA A 420 24.40 19.37 -1.64
N GLY A 421 23.93 18.53 -2.56
CA GLY A 421 23.44 18.96 -3.88
C GLY A 421 22.23 19.90 -3.76
N ILE A 422 21.28 19.53 -2.89
CA ILE A 422 20.07 20.29 -2.59
C ILE A 422 20.38 21.55 -1.78
N GLU A 423 21.23 21.45 -0.76
CA GLU A 423 21.58 22.56 0.13
C GLU A 423 22.25 23.71 -0.62
N ARG A 424 23.05 23.40 -1.65
CA ARG A 424 23.66 24.42 -2.53
C ARG A 424 22.61 25.27 -3.27
N LEU A 425 21.40 24.75 -3.50
CA LEU A 425 20.33 25.47 -4.18
C LEU A 425 19.60 26.49 -3.28
N LYS A 426 19.91 26.54 -1.98
CA LYS A 426 19.27 27.46 -1.05
C LYS A 426 19.45 28.91 -1.50
N GLY A 427 18.34 29.66 -1.58
CA GLY A 427 18.31 31.07 -1.99
C GLY A 427 18.54 31.32 -3.48
N GLN A 428 18.59 30.28 -4.33
CA GLN A 428 18.73 30.42 -5.78
C GLN A 428 17.38 30.37 -6.49
N ASP A 429 17.29 31.01 -7.67
CA ASP A 429 16.24 30.72 -8.64
C ASP A 429 16.44 29.29 -9.20
N LEU A 430 15.39 28.48 -9.08
CA LEU A 430 15.41 27.06 -9.42
C LEU A 430 15.04 26.78 -10.87
N ALA A 431 14.48 27.73 -11.60
CA ALA A 431 14.02 27.50 -12.98
C ALA A 431 15.18 27.03 -13.88
N GLY A 432 15.00 25.87 -14.53
CA GLY A 432 16.00 25.26 -15.42
C GLY A 432 17.25 24.73 -14.72
N LYS A 433 17.34 24.78 -13.39
CA LYS A 433 18.47 24.22 -12.63
C LYS A 433 18.35 22.71 -12.55
N LYS A 434 19.49 22.04 -12.66
CA LYS A 434 19.58 20.60 -12.39
C LYS A 434 19.30 20.33 -10.91
N ILE A 435 18.34 19.46 -10.63
CA ILE A 435 18.01 19.01 -9.28
C ILE A 435 18.72 17.69 -9.03
N GLU A 436 19.75 17.74 -8.18
CA GLU A 436 20.57 16.59 -7.80
C GLU A 436 20.30 16.21 -6.35
N GLY A 437 19.69 15.04 -6.15
CA GLY A 437 19.28 14.55 -4.84
C GLY A 437 18.46 13.27 -4.96
N TYR A 438 17.64 12.97 -3.97
CA TYR A 438 16.77 11.80 -3.92
C TYR A 438 15.39 12.22 -3.42
N CYS A 439 14.45 11.28 -3.28
CA CYS A 439 13.06 11.60 -2.99
C CYS A 439 12.88 12.49 -1.75
N ALA A 440 13.46 12.15 -0.60
CA ALA A 440 13.40 13.01 0.60
C ALA A 440 14.23 14.30 0.48
N GLY A 441 15.24 14.33 -0.39
CA GLY A 441 15.96 15.54 -0.75
C GLY A 441 15.06 16.60 -1.41
N LEU A 442 14.01 16.20 -2.14
CA LEU A 442 13.00 17.14 -2.66
C LEU A 442 12.24 17.83 -1.51
N LEU A 443 11.91 17.10 -0.44
CA LEU A 443 11.26 17.70 0.72
C LEU A 443 12.17 18.72 1.41
N LEU A 444 13.48 18.43 1.51
CA LEU A 444 14.47 19.38 2.01
C LEU A 444 14.57 20.63 1.12
N LEU A 445 14.53 20.47 -0.20
CA LEU A 445 14.53 21.59 -1.15
C LEU A 445 13.34 22.54 -0.92
N CYS A 446 12.16 21.97 -0.70
CA CYS A 446 10.95 22.75 -0.36
C CYS A 446 11.05 23.38 1.03
N ALA A 447 11.48 22.61 2.05
CA ALA A 447 11.60 23.07 3.42
C ALA A 447 12.57 24.26 3.57
N GLN A 448 13.75 24.19 2.96
CA GLN A 448 14.77 25.25 3.09
C GLN A 448 14.37 26.58 2.46
N ALA A 449 13.42 26.57 1.51
CA ALA A 449 12.89 27.78 0.89
C ALA A 449 11.93 28.56 1.81
N THR A 450 11.37 27.90 2.83
CA THR A 450 10.51 28.56 3.83
C THR A 450 11.31 29.38 4.85
N GLU A 451 12.64 29.34 4.78
CA GLU A 451 13.58 29.94 5.74
C GLU A 451 13.46 29.45 7.20
N ARG A 452 12.56 28.50 7.46
CA ARG A 452 12.38 27.87 8.76
C ARG A 452 13.51 26.87 9.07
N PRO A 453 13.77 26.58 10.36
CA PRO A 453 14.75 25.58 10.76
C PRO A 453 14.46 24.20 10.15
N ARG A 454 15.52 23.45 9.79
CA ARG A 454 15.38 22.07 9.31
C ARG A 454 14.63 21.17 10.30
N SER A 455 14.82 21.40 11.60
CA SER A 455 14.14 20.69 12.69
C SER A 455 12.62 20.85 12.69
N ASP A 456 12.08 21.92 12.09
CA ASP A 456 10.63 22.10 11.97
C ASP A 456 10.00 21.06 11.03
N PHE A 457 10.80 20.47 10.13
CA PHE A 457 10.35 19.46 9.16
C PHE A 457 10.89 18.07 9.45
N PHE A 458 12.13 17.99 9.94
CA PHE A 458 12.83 16.73 10.24
C PHE A 458 13.40 16.79 11.66
N PRO A 459 12.57 16.66 12.71
CA PRO A 459 12.99 16.87 14.08
C PRO A 459 13.78 15.71 14.69
N VAL A 460 13.67 14.51 14.13
CA VAL A 460 14.40 13.32 14.58
C VAL A 460 15.57 13.10 13.65
N ALA A 461 16.79 13.22 14.17
CA ALA A 461 18.00 12.90 13.42
C ALA A 461 18.08 11.39 13.17
N GLU A 462 18.39 11.01 11.93
CA GLU A 462 18.50 9.63 11.50
C GLU A 462 19.97 9.27 11.30
N HIS A 463 20.33 8.07 11.74
CA HIS A 463 21.66 7.52 11.51
C HIS A 463 21.54 6.20 10.75
N PRO A 464 22.59 5.76 10.07
CA PRO A 464 22.64 4.41 9.51
C PRO A 464 22.31 3.35 10.57
N ALA A 465 21.63 2.27 10.19
CA ALA A 465 21.10 1.22 11.08
C ALA A 465 22.15 0.44 11.94
N GLY A 466 23.41 0.84 11.91
CA GLY A 466 24.52 0.23 12.63
C GLY A 466 25.00 -1.10 12.03
N GLY A 467 25.82 -1.84 12.79
CA GLY A 467 26.40 -3.11 12.37
C GLY A 467 27.29 -2.99 11.12
N ASN A 468 27.21 -3.99 10.23
CA ASN A 468 27.97 -4.02 8.97
C ASN A 468 27.31 -3.20 7.84
N THR A 469 26.20 -2.50 8.10
CA THR A 469 25.37 -1.86 7.07
C THR A 469 26.18 -0.91 6.20
N LEU A 470 26.91 0.03 6.81
CA LEU A 470 27.73 1.01 6.08
C LEU A 470 28.83 0.35 5.25
N ALA A 471 29.57 -0.60 5.83
CA ALA A 471 30.63 -1.33 5.14
C ALA A 471 30.09 -2.13 3.94
N ASN A 472 28.89 -2.71 4.08
CA ASN A 472 28.25 -3.46 3.00
C ASN A 472 27.70 -2.53 1.91
N LEU A 473 27.16 -1.36 2.25
CA LEU A 473 26.74 -0.34 1.28
C LEU A 473 27.95 0.23 0.52
N GLU A 474 29.08 0.44 1.19
CA GLU A 474 30.31 0.92 0.56
C GLU A 474 30.82 -0.02 -0.53
N LYS A 475 30.70 -1.35 -0.33
CA LYS A 475 31.01 -2.35 -1.38
C LYS A 475 30.20 -2.15 -2.67
N LEU A 476 28.97 -1.64 -2.54
CA LEU A 476 28.08 -1.29 -3.65
C LEU A 476 28.36 0.09 -4.24
N GLY A 477 29.26 0.87 -3.65
CA GLY A 477 29.53 2.25 -4.03
C GLY A 477 28.48 3.22 -3.49
N ILE A 478 27.80 2.86 -2.39
CA ILE A 478 26.82 3.70 -1.70
C ILE A 478 27.44 4.18 -0.39
N SER A 479 27.45 5.48 -0.17
CA SER A 479 27.70 6.08 1.14
C SER A 479 26.39 6.59 1.74
N MET A 480 26.25 6.55 3.06
CA MET A 480 25.21 7.28 3.79
C MET A 480 25.88 8.28 4.74
N GLY A 481 25.56 9.56 4.58
CA GLY A 481 26.07 10.61 5.45
C GLY A 481 25.27 10.74 6.75
N HIS A 482 25.78 11.55 7.68
CA HIS A 482 25.09 11.89 8.93
C HIS A 482 23.83 12.74 8.72
N ASP A 483 23.69 13.38 7.56
CA ASP A 483 22.55 14.24 7.21
C ASP A 483 21.47 13.54 6.37
N PHE A 484 21.43 12.20 6.42
CA PHE A 484 20.43 11.41 5.72
C PHE A 484 19.01 11.79 6.18
N LEU A 485 18.07 11.81 5.24
CA LEU A 485 16.64 12.05 5.51
C LEU A 485 15.84 10.88 4.95
N SER A 486 15.07 10.19 5.79
CA SER A 486 14.05 9.28 5.26
C SER A 486 12.75 10.04 4.97
N PRO A 487 11.92 9.50 4.07
CA PRO A 487 10.50 9.85 3.99
C PRO A 487 9.77 9.78 5.35
N THR A 488 10.20 8.88 6.24
CA THR A 488 9.57 8.65 7.54
C THR A 488 9.93 9.75 8.54
N GLY A 489 11.11 10.37 8.46
CA GLY A 489 11.54 11.42 9.38
C GLY A 489 10.58 12.62 9.41
N ALA A 490 10.00 12.97 8.25
CA ALA A 490 9.01 14.05 8.13
C ALA A 490 7.73 13.81 8.95
N LEU A 491 7.42 12.55 9.27
CA LEU A 491 6.23 12.16 10.04
C LEU A 491 6.26 12.75 11.46
N PHE A 492 7.44 12.97 12.03
CA PHE A 492 7.60 13.40 13.43
C PHE A 492 7.49 14.91 13.63
N SER A 493 7.38 15.71 12.57
CA SER A 493 7.21 17.16 12.67
C SER A 493 5.88 17.53 13.35
N ASP A 494 5.96 18.40 14.36
CA ASP A 494 4.81 19.04 14.99
C ASP A 494 4.21 20.15 14.12
N LYS A 495 4.98 20.66 13.15
CA LYS A 495 4.53 21.65 12.16
C LYS A 495 3.80 21.03 10.97
N LEU A 496 3.79 19.69 10.86
CA LEU A 496 3.13 18.96 9.78
C LEU A 496 1.91 18.16 10.29
N GLN A 497 0.72 18.66 9.99
CA GLN A 497 -0.56 18.00 10.28
C GLN A 497 -0.82 16.85 9.30
N LEU A 498 -1.20 15.69 9.83
CA LEU A 498 -1.73 14.58 9.03
C LEU A 498 -3.14 14.93 8.57
N VAL A 499 -3.27 15.44 7.35
CA VAL A 499 -4.57 15.83 6.76
C VAL A 499 -5.26 14.69 6.04
N GLY A 500 -4.53 13.60 5.77
CA GLY A 500 -5.10 12.46 5.09
C GLY A 500 -4.27 11.19 5.20
N ARG A 501 -4.97 10.07 5.21
CA ARG A 501 -4.38 8.73 5.14
C ARG A 501 -5.26 7.81 4.32
N ARG A 502 -4.63 7.00 3.48
CA ARG A 502 -5.28 5.85 2.86
C ARG A 502 -5.40 4.72 3.87
N GLU A 503 -6.61 4.18 3.97
CA GLU A 503 -6.83 2.95 4.70
C GLU A 503 -6.06 1.80 4.03
N THR A 504 -5.15 1.18 4.79
CA THR A 504 -4.28 0.12 4.30
C THR A 504 -5.10 -1.09 3.86
N MET A 505 -4.76 -1.67 2.71
CA MET A 505 -5.29 -2.95 2.26
C MET A 505 -4.21 -4.02 2.44
N TYR A 506 -4.51 -5.06 3.21
CA TYR A 506 -3.61 -6.18 3.37
C TYR A 506 -3.56 -7.01 2.08
N ASP A 507 -2.34 -7.18 1.54
CA ASP A 507 -2.04 -8.12 0.46
C ASP A 507 -0.96 -9.10 0.95
N PRO A 508 -1.26 -10.40 1.07
CA PRO A 508 -0.27 -11.40 1.46
C PRO A 508 1.00 -11.39 0.60
N ARG A 509 0.91 -10.98 -0.67
CA ARG A 509 2.08 -10.86 -1.55
C ARG A 509 3.03 -9.78 -1.07
N ARG A 510 2.50 -8.61 -0.69
CA ARG A 510 3.29 -7.52 -0.13
C ARG A 510 3.90 -7.89 1.22
N GLN A 511 3.21 -8.71 2.03
CA GLN A 511 3.79 -9.25 3.26
C GLN A 511 5.00 -10.15 2.96
N ILE A 512 4.90 -11.03 1.95
CA ILE A 512 6.02 -11.88 1.53
C ILE A 512 7.19 -11.00 1.05
N GLU A 513 6.91 -10.04 0.18
CA GLU A 513 7.90 -9.11 -0.37
C GLU A 513 8.61 -8.34 0.75
N GLN A 514 7.87 -7.68 1.64
CA GLN A 514 8.45 -6.94 2.77
C GLN A 514 9.28 -7.85 3.67
N ALA A 515 8.81 -9.05 4.02
CA ALA A 515 9.56 -9.97 4.88
C ALA A 515 10.87 -10.49 4.23
N VAL A 516 10.92 -10.55 2.90
CA VAL A 516 12.14 -10.86 2.15
C VAL A 516 13.08 -9.66 2.17
N TYR A 517 12.58 -8.44 1.89
CA TYR A 517 13.36 -7.21 1.99
C TYR A 517 13.92 -6.97 3.41
N ASP A 518 13.11 -7.23 4.43
CA ASP A 518 13.50 -7.10 5.85
C ASP A 518 14.65 -8.04 6.20
N HIS A 519 14.57 -9.28 5.69
CA HIS A 519 15.63 -10.27 5.87
C HIS A 519 16.93 -9.86 5.17
N PHE A 520 16.85 -9.28 3.98
CA PHE A 520 18.02 -8.74 3.31
C PHE A 520 18.69 -7.63 4.12
N ALA A 521 17.91 -6.67 4.63
CA ALA A 521 18.46 -5.59 5.45
C ALA A 521 19.03 -6.07 6.80
N ALA A 522 18.38 -7.04 7.46
CA ALA A 522 18.96 -7.69 8.63
C ALA A 522 20.30 -8.37 8.29
N GLY A 523 20.38 -9.05 7.14
CA GLY A 523 21.63 -9.62 6.63
C GLY A 523 22.72 -8.58 6.36
N LEU A 524 22.37 -7.38 5.87
CA LEU A 524 23.33 -6.28 5.70
C LEU A 524 23.91 -5.79 7.03
N ARG A 525 23.12 -5.83 8.10
CA ARG A 525 23.55 -5.41 9.43
C ARG A 525 24.39 -6.47 10.13
N GLU A 526 23.98 -7.73 10.01
CA GLU A 526 24.50 -8.86 10.81
C GLU A 526 25.59 -9.65 10.09
N GLY A 527 25.60 -9.66 8.75
CA GLY A 527 26.48 -10.46 7.92
C GLY A 527 27.40 -9.63 7.01
N GLU A 528 28.19 -10.34 6.21
CA GLU A 528 29.03 -9.73 5.18
C GLU A 528 28.37 -9.91 3.80
N LEU A 529 28.13 -8.79 3.09
CA LEU A 529 27.54 -8.81 1.76
C LEU A 529 28.55 -9.37 0.75
N THR A 530 28.16 -10.47 0.10
CA THR A 530 28.90 -11.18 -0.95
C THR A 530 27.97 -11.41 -2.16
N PRO A 531 27.72 -10.37 -2.99
CA PRO A 531 26.80 -10.51 -4.13
C PRO A 531 27.33 -11.53 -5.14
N SER A 532 26.45 -12.38 -5.64
CA SER A 532 26.75 -13.37 -6.68
C SER A 532 26.10 -12.96 -8.02
N PRO A 533 26.61 -11.94 -8.74
CA PRO A 533 25.97 -11.47 -9.96
C PRO A 533 25.93 -12.57 -11.03
N ASP A 534 24.87 -12.60 -11.83
CA ASP A 534 24.83 -13.47 -13.02
C ASP A 534 25.79 -12.97 -14.11
N TRP A 535 25.85 -13.68 -15.24
CA TRP A 535 26.72 -13.32 -16.35
C TRP A 535 26.40 -11.93 -16.94
N PHE A 536 25.12 -11.59 -17.06
CA PHE A 536 24.69 -10.31 -17.64
C PHE A 536 24.98 -9.14 -16.71
N GLN A 537 24.70 -9.30 -15.41
CA GLN A 537 25.03 -8.35 -14.36
C GLN A 537 26.55 -8.12 -14.28
N SER A 538 27.34 -9.21 -14.34
CA SER A 538 28.80 -9.15 -14.37
C SER A 538 29.32 -8.41 -15.61
N LEU A 539 28.73 -8.66 -16.79
CA LEU A 539 29.06 -7.95 -18.02
C LEU A 539 28.75 -6.46 -17.89
N ARG A 540 27.58 -6.11 -17.36
CA ARG A 540 27.16 -4.72 -17.12
C ARG A 540 28.13 -3.98 -16.20
N GLU A 541 28.55 -4.60 -15.10
CA GLU A 541 29.53 -4.03 -14.18
C GLU A 541 30.91 -3.84 -14.86
N ARG A 542 31.35 -4.82 -15.66
CA ARG A 542 32.62 -4.71 -16.41
C ARG A 542 32.56 -3.60 -17.46
N LEU A 543 31.46 -3.45 -18.18
CA LEU A 543 31.25 -2.37 -19.14
C LEU A 543 31.23 -1.00 -18.44
N ALA A 544 30.56 -0.88 -17.29
CA ALA A 544 30.57 0.33 -16.48
C ALA A 544 31.97 0.68 -15.94
N LYS A 545 32.78 -0.33 -15.56
CA LYS A 545 34.18 -0.10 -15.18
C LYS A 545 35.00 0.38 -16.37
N ALA A 546 34.82 -0.21 -17.55
CA ALA A 546 35.49 0.20 -18.77
C ALA A 546 35.10 1.62 -19.21
N SER A 547 33.88 2.06 -18.93
CA SER A 547 33.40 3.39 -19.31
C SER A 547 34.04 4.53 -18.54
N LYS A 548 34.66 4.27 -17.37
CA LYS A 548 35.38 5.31 -16.59
C LYS A 548 36.44 6.04 -17.41
N ASN A 549 37.06 5.34 -18.36
CA ASN A 549 38.11 5.88 -19.22
C ASN A 549 37.64 6.10 -20.67
N ASN A 550 36.34 5.97 -20.96
CA ASN A 550 35.78 6.09 -22.31
C ASN A 550 34.45 6.88 -22.28
N PRO A 551 34.46 8.19 -22.57
CA PRO A 551 33.28 9.05 -22.54
C PRO A 551 32.17 8.63 -23.51
N LEU A 552 32.52 8.06 -24.66
CA LEU A 552 31.53 7.58 -25.65
C LEU A 552 30.80 6.36 -25.11
N LEU A 553 31.52 5.42 -24.50
CA LEU A 553 30.93 4.25 -23.85
C LEU A 553 30.06 4.66 -22.65
N ALA A 554 30.53 5.59 -21.81
CA ALA A 554 29.76 6.10 -20.68
C ALA A 554 28.43 6.72 -21.13
N ARG A 555 28.47 7.55 -22.17
CA ARG A 555 27.27 8.15 -22.77
C ARG A 555 26.33 7.09 -23.32
N ALA A 556 26.84 6.12 -24.08
CA ALA A 556 26.01 5.06 -24.65
C ALA A 556 25.34 4.21 -23.56
N LEU A 557 26.05 3.87 -22.49
CA LEU A 557 25.51 3.12 -21.36
C LEU A 557 24.45 3.92 -20.58
N ALA A 558 24.71 5.21 -20.32
CA ALA A 558 23.75 6.07 -19.64
C ALA A 558 22.46 6.27 -20.46
N ASP A 559 22.61 6.54 -21.77
CA ASP A 559 21.48 6.68 -22.69
C ASP A 559 20.69 5.36 -22.80
N ALA A 560 21.36 4.20 -22.85
CA ALA A 560 20.72 2.89 -22.90
C ALA A 560 19.99 2.51 -21.61
N ALA A 561 20.49 2.93 -20.45
CA ALA A 561 19.87 2.68 -19.16
C ALA A 561 18.78 3.72 -18.80
N GLY A 562 18.63 4.79 -19.58
CA GLY A 562 17.65 5.85 -19.32
C GLY A 562 17.96 6.66 -18.05
N VAL A 563 19.25 6.88 -17.78
CA VAL A 563 19.78 7.51 -16.57
C VAL A 563 20.63 8.73 -16.92
N ASN A 564 20.88 9.59 -15.92
CA ASN A 564 21.70 10.77 -16.14
C ASN A 564 23.13 10.40 -16.57
N ARG A 565 23.71 11.13 -17.53
CA ARG A 565 25.07 10.87 -18.06
C ARG A 565 26.19 11.06 -17.05
N ASN A 566 25.92 11.81 -15.98
CA ASN A 566 26.89 12.05 -14.91
C ASN A 566 26.74 11.08 -13.73
N MET A 567 25.81 10.11 -13.81
CA MET A 567 25.64 9.10 -12.77
C MET A 567 26.89 8.22 -12.68
N ASP A 568 27.26 7.81 -11.45
CA ASP A 568 28.29 6.79 -11.27
C ASP A 568 27.78 5.44 -11.80
N LEU A 569 28.11 5.16 -13.06
CA LEU A 569 27.67 3.95 -13.76
C LEU A 569 28.16 2.67 -13.07
N VAL A 570 29.27 2.70 -12.31
CA VAL A 570 29.76 1.52 -11.59
C VAL A 570 28.93 1.27 -10.35
N ALA A 571 28.67 2.30 -9.54
CA ALA A 571 27.79 2.18 -8.39
C ALA A 571 26.37 1.77 -8.84
N ALA A 572 25.85 2.40 -9.90
CA ALA A 572 24.56 2.06 -10.48
C ALA A 572 24.50 0.62 -11.02
N ALA A 573 25.57 0.13 -11.67
CA ALA A 573 25.60 -1.26 -12.15
C ALA A 573 25.62 -2.27 -10.99
N LYS A 574 26.41 -2.01 -9.94
CA LYS A 574 26.47 -2.85 -8.74
C LYS A 574 25.15 -2.86 -7.97
N LEU A 575 24.61 -1.68 -7.69
CA LEU A 575 23.33 -1.54 -7.00
C LEU A 575 22.20 -2.14 -7.84
N GLY A 576 22.18 -1.88 -9.15
CA GLY A 576 21.22 -2.47 -10.08
C GLY A 576 21.24 -4.00 -10.04
N ALA A 577 22.42 -4.63 -9.98
CA ALA A 577 22.52 -6.08 -9.85
C ALA A 577 21.92 -6.60 -8.53
N VAL A 578 22.18 -5.92 -7.42
CA VAL A 578 21.62 -6.28 -6.11
C VAL A 578 20.10 -6.12 -6.10
N ILE A 579 19.58 -4.97 -6.53
CA ILE A 579 18.14 -4.69 -6.56
C ILE A 579 17.42 -5.66 -7.49
N GLU A 580 17.94 -5.90 -8.71
CA GLU A 580 17.33 -6.84 -9.65
C GLU A 580 17.21 -8.25 -9.06
N THR A 581 18.27 -8.76 -8.45
CA THR A 581 18.24 -10.10 -7.82
C THR A 581 17.34 -10.12 -6.58
N LEU A 582 17.32 -9.05 -5.78
CA LEU A 582 16.46 -8.93 -4.62
C LEU A 582 14.98 -8.90 -5.01
N ASP A 583 14.62 -8.12 -6.03
CA ASP A 583 13.27 -8.03 -6.60
C ASP A 583 12.86 -9.34 -7.27
N GLU A 584 13.76 -10.01 -8.01
CA GLU A 584 13.50 -11.33 -8.60
C GLU A 584 13.13 -12.35 -7.51
N ILE A 585 13.83 -12.35 -6.38
CA ILE A 585 13.55 -13.26 -5.27
C ILE A 585 12.24 -12.88 -4.57
N ALA A 586 12.04 -11.60 -4.25
CA ALA A 586 10.85 -11.12 -3.55
C ALA A 586 9.57 -11.32 -4.39
N TYR A 587 9.56 -10.82 -5.63
CA TYR A 587 8.43 -10.96 -6.55
C TYR A 587 8.28 -12.40 -7.06
N GLY A 588 9.37 -13.16 -7.18
CA GLY A 588 9.32 -14.58 -7.48
C GLY A 588 8.59 -15.37 -6.39
N ALA A 589 8.94 -15.13 -5.12
CA ALA A 589 8.28 -15.76 -3.98
C ALA A 589 6.79 -15.37 -3.88
N SER A 590 6.46 -14.08 -4.01
CA SER A 590 5.08 -13.61 -3.95
C SER A 590 4.23 -14.07 -5.16
N GLY A 591 4.86 -14.16 -6.34
CA GLY A 591 4.27 -14.72 -7.55
C GLY A 591 3.96 -16.21 -7.42
N GLU A 592 4.88 -17.01 -6.86
CA GLU A 592 4.65 -18.42 -6.58
C GLU A 592 3.57 -18.64 -5.50
N TYR A 593 3.52 -17.79 -4.48
CA TYR A 593 2.42 -17.79 -3.50
C TYR A 593 1.06 -17.65 -4.18
N ARG A 594 0.89 -16.68 -5.09
CA ARG A 594 -0.37 -16.45 -5.81
C ARG A 594 -0.79 -17.69 -6.61
N LEU A 595 0.16 -18.33 -7.28
CA LEU A 595 -0.10 -19.56 -8.04
C LEU A 595 -0.47 -20.72 -7.13
N ALA A 596 0.19 -20.86 -5.97
CA ALA A 596 -0.16 -21.87 -4.99
C ALA A 596 -1.55 -21.64 -4.41
N MET A 597 -1.88 -20.42 -3.97
CA MET A 597 -3.21 -20.12 -3.43
C MET A 597 -4.33 -20.38 -4.45
N THR A 598 -4.09 -20.04 -5.72
CA THR A 598 -5.01 -20.36 -6.82
C THR A 598 -5.17 -21.87 -6.98
N ALA A 599 -4.07 -22.63 -6.91
CA ALA A 599 -4.08 -24.08 -7.03
C ALA A 599 -4.83 -24.78 -5.87
N MET A 600 -4.72 -24.26 -4.65
CA MET A 600 -5.43 -24.81 -3.48
C MET A 600 -6.94 -24.61 -3.58
N ARG A 601 -7.38 -23.48 -4.15
CA ARG A 601 -8.81 -23.14 -4.32
C ARG A 601 -9.45 -23.75 -5.57
N SER A 602 -8.66 -24.30 -6.48
CA SER A 602 -9.18 -24.88 -7.73
C SER A 602 -9.71 -26.30 -7.48
N GLU A 603 -10.94 -26.58 -7.91
CA GLU A 603 -11.46 -27.95 -7.91
C GLU A 603 -10.59 -28.86 -8.79
N PRO A 604 -10.43 -30.15 -8.44
CA PRO A 604 -9.84 -31.12 -9.35
C PRO A 604 -10.70 -31.17 -10.61
N ALA A 605 -10.12 -30.91 -11.78
CA ALA A 605 -10.83 -30.87 -13.05
C ALA A 605 -11.64 -32.17 -13.27
N ARG A 606 -12.95 -32.14 -12.96
CA ARG A 606 -13.88 -33.22 -13.28
C ARG A 606 -14.26 -33.10 -14.74
N GLY A 607 -13.62 -33.91 -15.59
CA GLY A 607 -14.10 -34.36 -16.90
C GLY A 607 -14.61 -33.32 -17.91
N ARG A 608 -13.97 -33.31 -19.10
CA ARG A 608 -14.33 -32.63 -20.37
C ARG A 608 -13.86 -31.18 -20.51
N LEU A 609 -12.56 -31.01 -20.80
CA LEU A 609 -12.04 -30.06 -21.81
C LEU A 609 -10.60 -30.46 -22.21
N ARG A 610 -10.46 -31.73 -22.63
CA ARG A 610 -9.22 -32.31 -23.15
C ARG A 610 -8.88 -31.69 -24.51
N ARG A 611 -8.05 -30.64 -24.53
CA ARG A 611 -6.92 -30.45 -25.48
C ARG A 611 -6.26 -29.06 -25.40
N ALA A 612 -6.92 -28.04 -24.83
CA ALA A 612 -6.31 -26.72 -24.56
C ALA A 612 -5.77 -26.54 -23.11
N GLN A 613 -5.96 -27.55 -22.24
CA GLN A 613 -5.79 -27.46 -20.78
C GLN A 613 -4.44 -27.98 -20.21
N ASN A 614 -3.44 -28.33 -21.02
CA ASN A 614 -2.33 -29.14 -20.51
C ASN A 614 -1.30 -28.39 -19.65
N GLU A 615 -0.94 -27.13 -19.95
CA GLU A 615 0.16 -26.47 -19.24
C GLU A 615 -0.27 -25.84 -17.92
N ARG A 616 -1.34 -25.03 -17.94
CA ARG A 616 -1.88 -24.39 -16.72
C ARG A 616 -2.33 -25.42 -15.67
N THR A 617 -2.98 -26.50 -16.10
CA THR A 617 -3.41 -27.57 -15.18
C THR A 617 -2.21 -28.30 -14.57
N ARG A 618 -1.20 -28.63 -15.37
CA ARG A 618 0.06 -29.22 -14.87
C ARG A 618 0.76 -28.27 -13.89
N GLN A 619 0.76 -26.97 -14.17
CA GLN A 619 1.32 -25.95 -13.29
C GLN A 619 0.60 -25.88 -11.95
N LEU A 620 -0.74 -25.88 -11.93
CA LEU A 620 -1.53 -25.91 -10.68
C LEU A 620 -1.31 -27.23 -9.91
N GLN A 621 -1.30 -28.37 -10.60
CA GLN A 621 -1.01 -29.67 -9.99
C GLN A 621 0.36 -29.72 -9.32
N LYS A 622 1.39 -29.08 -9.91
CA LYS A 622 2.72 -28.97 -9.29
C LYS A 622 2.65 -28.27 -7.92
N TYR A 623 1.83 -27.24 -7.77
CA TYR A 623 1.66 -26.56 -6.48
C TYR A 623 0.83 -27.40 -5.49
N GLN A 624 -0.20 -28.11 -5.96
CA GLN A 624 -0.95 -29.07 -5.13
C GLN A 624 -0.04 -30.19 -4.61
N GLN A 625 0.84 -30.72 -5.45
CA GLN A 625 1.82 -31.74 -5.05
C GLN A 625 2.88 -31.19 -4.10
N ARG A 626 3.40 -29.98 -4.36
CA ARG A 626 4.36 -29.31 -3.47
C ARG A 626 3.82 -29.09 -2.07
N HIS A 627 2.52 -28.77 -1.97
CA HIS A 627 1.84 -28.48 -0.72
C HIS A 627 0.77 -29.55 -0.43
N ALA A 628 1.08 -30.83 -0.67
CA ALA A 628 0.11 -31.92 -0.60
C ALA A 628 -0.59 -32.00 0.76
N ASP A 629 0.16 -31.83 1.86
CA ASP A 629 -0.39 -31.88 3.22
C ASP A 629 -1.39 -30.74 3.45
N LEU A 630 -1.05 -29.51 3.03
CA LEU A 630 -1.93 -28.35 3.13
C LEU A 630 -3.17 -28.50 2.24
N TYR A 631 -2.99 -29.00 1.02
CA TYR A 631 -4.10 -29.24 0.09
C TYR A 631 -5.08 -30.27 0.63
N GLN A 632 -4.57 -31.37 1.18
CA GLN A 632 -5.38 -32.42 1.79
C GLN A 632 -6.08 -31.94 3.07
N ALA A 633 -5.37 -31.28 3.98
CA ALA A 633 -5.95 -30.73 5.20
C ALA A 633 -7.04 -29.69 4.88
N PHE A 634 -6.79 -28.81 3.90
CA PHE A 634 -7.78 -27.84 3.44
C PHE A 634 -9.00 -28.51 2.81
N GLY A 635 -8.78 -29.51 1.94
CA GLY A 635 -9.85 -30.27 1.30
C GLY A 635 -10.70 -31.10 2.28
N ARG A 636 -10.13 -31.51 3.42
CA ARG A 636 -10.84 -32.16 4.53
C ARG A 636 -11.47 -31.18 5.53
N GLY A 637 -11.25 -29.87 5.37
CA GLY A 637 -11.71 -28.85 6.32
C GLY A 637 -10.96 -28.83 7.66
N GLU A 638 -9.81 -29.51 7.76
CA GLU A 638 -8.97 -29.55 8.97
C GLU A 638 -8.25 -28.22 9.22
N ILE A 639 -8.01 -27.45 8.16
CA ILE A 639 -7.47 -26.10 8.25
C ILE A 639 -8.39 -25.10 7.55
N SER A 640 -8.53 -23.93 8.16
CA SER A 640 -9.32 -22.85 7.63
C SER A 640 -8.60 -22.13 6.47
N PRO A 641 -9.33 -21.38 5.61
CA PRO A 641 -8.71 -20.50 4.61
C PRO A 641 -7.63 -19.57 5.19
N ARG A 642 -7.83 -19.06 6.41
CA ARG A 642 -6.84 -18.23 7.11
C ARG A 642 -5.58 -19.02 7.46
N GLN A 643 -5.73 -20.22 8.02
CA GLN A 643 -4.60 -21.08 8.37
C GLN A 643 -3.81 -21.49 7.12
N LEU A 644 -4.49 -21.81 6.03
CA LEU A 644 -3.86 -22.09 4.73
C LEU A 644 -3.05 -20.88 4.24
N ARG A 645 -3.62 -19.67 4.27
CA ARG A 645 -2.93 -18.42 3.89
C ARG A 645 -1.66 -18.23 4.73
N ILE A 646 -1.75 -18.32 6.06
CA ILE A 646 -0.62 -18.14 6.98
C ILE A 646 0.49 -19.16 6.68
N ALA A 647 0.12 -20.44 6.49
CA ALA A 647 1.07 -21.50 6.18
C ALA A 647 1.78 -21.25 4.84
N LEU A 648 1.05 -20.87 3.79
CA LEU A 648 1.62 -20.56 2.48
C LEU A 648 2.51 -19.31 2.52
N VAL A 649 2.09 -18.24 3.18
CA VAL A 649 2.92 -17.04 3.38
C VAL A 649 4.21 -17.41 4.08
N GLY A 650 4.14 -18.12 5.21
CA GLY A 650 5.32 -18.57 5.96
C GLY A 650 6.27 -19.42 5.11
N TYR A 651 5.74 -20.34 4.30
CA TYR A 651 6.54 -21.14 3.37
C TYR A 651 7.29 -20.27 2.35
N TYR A 652 6.60 -19.35 1.68
CA TYR A 652 7.20 -18.53 0.62
C TYR A 652 8.13 -17.44 1.14
N VAL A 653 7.88 -16.91 2.34
CA VAL A 653 8.86 -16.09 3.08
C VAL A 653 10.12 -16.91 3.35
N ALA A 654 10.00 -18.10 3.96
CA ALA A 654 11.15 -18.94 4.28
C ALA A 654 11.94 -19.34 3.02
N LYS A 655 11.25 -19.61 1.91
CA LYS A 655 11.89 -19.85 0.61
C LYS A 655 12.68 -18.62 0.13
N GLY A 656 12.07 -17.44 0.12
CA GLY A 656 12.75 -16.21 -0.30
C GLY A 656 13.99 -15.90 0.56
N LYS A 657 13.88 -16.05 1.88
CA LYS A 657 15.01 -15.89 2.82
C LYS A 657 16.18 -16.83 2.51
N ARG A 658 15.90 -18.11 2.21
CA ARG A 658 16.96 -19.07 1.80
C ARG A 658 17.63 -18.64 0.50
N GLN A 659 16.84 -18.25 -0.51
CA GLN A 659 17.37 -17.78 -1.79
C GLN A 659 18.23 -16.51 -1.62
N LEU A 660 17.85 -15.59 -0.71
CA LEU A 660 18.68 -14.43 -0.38
C LEU A 660 20.02 -14.83 0.22
N ASN A 661 20.02 -15.70 1.23
CA ASN A 661 21.26 -16.16 1.85
C ASN A 661 22.18 -16.83 0.81
N GLU A 662 21.63 -17.67 -0.06
CA GLU A 662 22.35 -18.31 -1.16
C GLU A 662 22.90 -17.31 -2.20
N ARG A 663 22.38 -16.09 -2.30
CA ARG A 663 22.79 -15.12 -3.33
C ARG A 663 23.63 -13.96 -2.79
N PHE A 664 23.52 -13.66 -1.49
CA PHE A 664 24.12 -12.47 -0.88
C PHE A 664 24.94 -12.71 0.38
N PHE A 665 24.71 -13.78 1.14
CA PHE A 665 25.27 -13.97 2.49
C PHE A 665 25.78 -15.39 2.70
N ARG A 666 26.49 -15.96 1.71
CA ARG A 666 27.07 -17.30 1.84
C ARG A 666 28.15 -17.28 2.93
N GLU A 667 28.16 -18.30 3.78
CA GLU A 667 29.33 -18.54 4.62
C GLU A 667 30.52 -18.80 3.68
N PRO A 668 31.70 -18.20 3.93
CA PRO A 668 32.88 -18.55 3.19
C PRO A 668 33.08 -20.06 3.33
N GLU A 669 33.12 -20.77 2.19
CA GLU A 669 33.52 -22.18 2.19
C GLU A 669 34.82 -22.24 2.99
N LYS A 670 34.82 -22.98 4.11
CA LYS A 670 36.05 -23.28 4.83
C LYS A 670 36.98 -23.86 3.79
N GLN A 671 37.94 -23.05 3.32
CA GLN A 671 38.95 -23.48 2.37
C GLN A 671 39.51 -24.76 2.95
N GLY A 672 39.32 -25.86 2.20
CA GLY A 672 39.60 -27.20 2.69
C GLY A 672 40.94 -27.22 3.38
N GLU A 673 40.96 -27.76 4.60
CA GLU A 673 42.21 -28.22 5.19
C GLU A 673 42.98 -28.96 4.09
N PRO A 674 44.24 -28.59 3.83
CA PRO A 674 45.02 -29.23 2.78
C PRO A 674 44.96 -30.73 3.03
N GLU A 675 44.43 -31.43 2.03
CA GLU A 675 44.37 -32.89 1.97
C GLU A 675 45.78 -33.39 2.31
N LYS A 676 45.95 -33.87 3.55
CA LYS A 676 47.19 -34.50 3.98
C LYS A 676 47.41 -35.66 3.03
N GLN A 677 48.33 -35.46 2.08
CA GLN A 677 48.88 -36.51 1.25
C GLN A 677 49.25 -37.67 2.17
N ARG A 678 48.51 -38.76 2.06
CA ARG A 678 48.90 -40.04 2.64
C ARG A 678 49.97 -40.60 1.72
N GLU A 679 51.21 -40.60 2.21
CA GLU A 679 52.27 -41.49 1.76
C GLU A 679 51.86 -42.96 1.90
#